data_AF-A0A3N5U7L5-F1
#
_entry.id   AF-A0A3N5U7L5-F1
#
_cell.length_a   1.000
_cell.length_b   1.000
_cell.length_c   1.000
_cell.angle_alpha   90.00
_cell.angle_beta   90.00
_cell.angle_gamma   90.00
#
_symmetry.space_group_name_H-M   'P 1'
#
loop_
_entity.id
_entity.type
_entity.pdbx_description
1 polymer ?
#
loop_
_entity_poly.entity_id
_entity_poly.type
_entity_poly.pdbx_seq_one_letter_code
_entity_poly.pdbx_strand_id
1 'polypeptide(L)'
;GSCSSPVRFVLSGEISCIYKRGGRTRKIHNLILMPDFESVRDLNDRLSRIGNLKSDGRPILGLDSRDLLEMVLETSDRSFFIPAHIWTPWFSLFGSNSGFDTIEECFGDLTRHIHALETGLSSDPIMNRRLSALDDYLLVSNSDAHSPEKLGREANLFSTHLDYDSLVKAMTEKKGFEGTIEFFPEEGKYHYDGHRKCRLSLHPSETTRRNGLCPKCGKPVTVGVLHRVYELSDREAPKLPKPFYSIIPLPEILSEILGCGPSAKKVTTAYEERLAALGPELHILMDAPSKDIERAGGRLLAEAIDRMRESRVIREEGYDGEYGVIRLFEESEKETLRGQETLFDPPAETTMEEQESEPVFSSLPARAVNEEPQPYQTFLFDPVLDPLNPAQKEAVLHQGSHLLIVAGPGTGKTMTLTHRIAYQIRSQLASAEEILSLTFTNKAAAEMRNRLTALLPDEHGAQITVSTFHAFCLEVLREKGSALGLPADFGLLSEIDAGALARQVLSESKKGVRSVARFLRELPGLKLASLEEGKKSDPLFDLYEKYQLKLRGLGMLDLYDLEVETLRLFQNHPEAAAELAKRFPKIFVDEYQDTNRTQVEILKSMVSCGTDLPCAVYLCAIGDPDQAIYGFRGADVENFHRFAQDFPGAKTVTLLVNYRSTQPILDAASSLLQKKQKLKGVLGIGELVQISDCRTEAEEAEMIVEQIEKLIGGTSYFSLDSGRASSQDEHENLGFGDMAVLFRLNAQGDAFEEAFSRAGIPFVRSGEKPLIEGFPVNVLWRFLQTVLYPENAYYQEAYQILKDNGLTPPPPPVSSTGQALAPSNNSSSPLVARTNSFVRGSGRGEGEGGGGLSILELIDQALAMHGFKELSEDEEDHLRRLKDLAKAGHGNLSSFL
;
A
#
# COMPACT_ATOMS: atom_id res chain seq x y z
N GLY A 1 2.72 -2.39 -50.70
CA GLY A 1 2.70 -3.41 -49.64
C GLY A 1 1.44 -4.23 -49.80
N SER A 2 1.52 -5.54 -49.57
CA SER A 2 0.44 -6.51 -49.75
C SER A 2 -0.72 -6.38 -48.75
N CYS A 3 -0.65 -5.46 -47.78
CA CYS A 3 -1.74 -5.16 -46.87
C CYS A 3 -2.01 -3.64 -46.89
N SER A 4 -3.20 -3.23 -47.34
CA SER A 4 -3.63 -1.82 -47.44
C SER A 4 -4.88 -1.52 -46.60
N SER A 5 -5.16 -2.36 -45.59
CA SER A 5 -6.32 -2.20 -44.72
C SER A 5 -6.02 -1.23 -43.57
N PRO A 6 -7.01 -0.43 -43.11
CA PRO A 6 -6.86 0.39 -41.92
C PRO A 6 -6.54 -0.46 -40.69
N VAL A 7 -5.50 -0.11 -39.95
CA VAL A 7 -5.16 -0.71 -38.65
C VAL A 7 -5.92 0.00 -37.54
N ARG A 8 -6.50 -0.76 -36.60
CA ARG A 8 -7.20 -0.23 -35.43
C ARG A 8 -6.52 -0.71 -34.16
N PHE A 9 -6.56 0.12 -33.13
CA PHE A 9 -5.98 -0.16 -31.82
C PHE A 9 -7.07 -0.15 -30.76
N VAL A 10 -6.88 -0.98 -29.72
CA VAL A 10 -7.69 -0.99 -28.50
C VAL A 10 -6.80 -0.48 -27.37
N LEU A 11 -7.33 0.38 -26.50
CA LEU A 11 -6.60 0.85 -25.34
C LEU A 11 -6.53 -0.29 -24.32
N SER A 12 -5.33 -0.78 -24.04
CA SER A 12 -5.12 -1.90 -23.14
C SER A 12 -3.89 -1.68 -22.25
N GLY A 13 -3.93 -2.23 -21.03
CA GLY A 13 -2.79 -2.27 -20.12
C GLY A 13 -2.83 -3.51 -19.25
N GLU A 14 -1.66 -4.07 -18.93
CA GLU A 14 -1.54 -5.18 -18.00
C GLU A 14 -0.97 -4.67 -16.67
N ILE A 15 -1.59 -5.08 -15.56
CA ILE A 15 -1.21 -4.69 -14.20
C ILE A 15 -0.85 -5.94 -13.41
N SER A 16 0.27 -5.88 -12.69
CA SER A 16 0.70 -6.92 -11.77
C SER A 16 0.22 -6.61 -10.34
N CYS A 17 -0.66 -7.45 -9.81
CA CYS A 17 -1.15 -7.37 -8.44
C CYS A 17 -0.34 -8.32 -7.56
N ILE A 18 0.36 -7.79 -6.56
CA ILE A 18 1.09 -8.58 -5.55
C ILE A 18 0.56 -8.24 -4.15
N TYR A 19 -0.17 -9.16 -3.54
CA TYR A 19 -0.92 -8.90 -2.31
C TYR A 19 -1.08 -10.16 -1.44
N LYS A 20 -1.50 -10.01 -0.20
CA LYS A 20 -1.79 -11.15 0.69
C LYS A 20 -3.28 -11.49 0.69
N ARG A 21 -3.62 -12.76 0.47
CA ARG A 21 -4.98 -13.28 0.65
C ARG A 21 -4.98 -14.77 0.98
N GLY A 22 -5.79 -15.15 1.96
CA GLY A 22 -5.84 -16.53 2.44
C GLY A 22 -4.52 -17.01 3.07
N GLY A 23 -3.78 -16.10 3.73
CA GLY A 23 -2.50 -16.42 4.37
C GLY A 23 -1.33 -16.66 3.42
N ARG A 24 -1.50 -16.45 2.11
CA ARG A 24 -0.46 -16.58 1.08
C ARG A 24 -0.27 -15.29 0.30
N THR A 25 0.95 -15.08 -0.20
CA THR A 25 1.24 -13.99 -1.16
C THR A 25 0.77 -14.41 -2.54
N ARG A 26 -0.16 -13.63 -3.09
CA ARG A 26 -0.79 -13.80 -4.40
C ARG A 26 -0.12 -12.88 -5.39
N LYS A 27 0.13 -13.38 -6.59
CA LYS A 27 0.77 -12.65 -7.69
C LYS A 27 -0.03 -12.93 -8.95
N ILE A 28 -0.80 -11.96 -9.40
CA ILE A 28 -1.75 -12.14 -10.50
C ILE A 28 -1.60 -10.97 -11.44
N HIS A 29 -1.53 -11.25 -12.73
CA HIS A 29 -1.59 -10.20 -13.72
C HIS A 29 -2.99 -10.12 -14.31
N ASN A 30 -3.39 -8.89 -14.61
CA ASN A 30 -4.72 -8.60 -15.14
C ASN A 30 -4.58 -7.65 -16.33
N LEU A 31 -5.18 -8.03 -17.45
CA LEU A 31 -5.30 -7.23 -18.66
C LEU A 31 -6.61 -6.45 -18.61
N ILE A 32 -6.53 -5.14 -18.80
CA ILE A 32 -7.66 -4.22 -18.77
C ILE A 32 -7.79 -3.59 -20.15
N LEU A 33 -8.97 -3.67 -20.76
CA LEU A 33 -9.31 -2.99 -22.00
C LEU A 33 -10.25 -1.82 -21.69
N MET A 34 -9.91 -0.63 -22.19
CA MET A 34 -10.65 0.60 -21.89
C MET A 34 -11.33 1.18 -23.14
N PRO A 35 -12.54 1.75 -23.01
CA PRO A 35 -13.31 2.24 -24.15
C PRO A 35 -12.75 3.53 -24.75
N ASP A 36 -12.11 4.37 -23.93
CA ASP A 36 -11.67 5.71 -24.31
C ASP A 36 -10.57 6.25 -23.37
N PHE A 37 -9.90 7.30 -23.82
CA PHE A 37 -8.80 7.94 -23.09
C PHE A 37 -9.24 8.67 -21.82
N GLU A 38 -10.50 9.07 -21.70
CA GLU A 38 -11.03 9.74 -20.50
C GLU A 38 -11.08 8.73 -19.35
N SER A 39 -11.70 7.57 -19.59
CA SER A 39 -11.73 6.46 -18.64
C SER A 39 -10.32 6.00 -18.25
N VAL A 40 -9.38 5.96 -19.21
CA VAL A 40 -7.96 5.64 -18.91
C VAL A 40 -7.33 6.64 -17.95
N ARG A 41 -7.56 7.95 -18.13
CA ARG A 41 -7.02 8.98 -17.24
C ARG A 41 -7.60 8.83 -15.83
N ASP A 42 -8.90 8.63 -15.71
CA ASP A 42 -9.57 8.47 -14.42
C ASP A 42 -9.07 7.23 -13.67
N LEU A 43 -8.86 6.10 -14.37
CA LEU A 43 -8.28 4.90 -13.77
C LEU A 43 -6.82 5.14 -13.35
N ASN A 44 -6.01 5.77 -14.20
CA ASN A 44 -4.62 6.10 -13.87
C ASN A 44 -4.52 7.03 -12.64
N ASP A 45 -5.38 8.05 -12.55
CA ASP A 45 -5.43 8.95 -11.41
C ASP A 45 -5.74 8.19 -10.12
N ARG A 46 -6.69 7.26 -10.15
CA ARG A 46 -7.01 6.38 -9.01
C ARG A 46 -5.85 5.47 -8.63
N LEU A 47 -5.26 4.77 -9.59
CA LEU A 47 -4.19 3.80 -9.34
C LEU A 47 -2.87 4.46 -8.91
N SER A 48 -2.61 5.69 -9.35
CA SER A 48 -1.41 6.47 -8.96
C SER A 48 -1.33 6.76 -7.47
N ARG A 49 -2.48 6.70 -6.76
CA ARG A 49 -2.57 6.85 -5.31
C ARG A 49 -2.14 5.59 -4.55
N ILE A 50 -2.04 4.46 -5.25
CA ILE A 50 -1.79 3.14 -4.67
C ILE A 50 -0.36 2.69 -4.95
N GLY A 51 0.16 2.96 -6.14
CA GLY A 51 1.51 2.57 -6.52
C GLY A 51 2.05 3.32 -7.72
N ASN A 52 3.32 3.05 -8.03
CA ASN A 52 4.01 3.71 -9.12
C ASN A 52 3.57 3.15 -10.48
N LEU A 53 2.86 3.97 -11.27
CA LEU A 53 2.46 3.64 -12.64
C LEU A 53 3.52 3.98 -13.69
N LYS A 54 4.62 4.64 -13.31
CA LYS A 54 5.68 5.11 -14.22
C LYS A 54 6.68 4.01 -14.60
N SER A 55 6.56 2.80 -14.04
CA SER A 55 7.42 1.66 -14.41
C SER A 55 7.21 1.29 -15.88
N ASP A 56 8.29 1.16 -16.64
CA ASP A 56 8.23 0.70 -18.03
C ASP A 56 7.66 -0.73 -18.11
N GLY A 57 6.69 -0.95 -18.99
CA GLY A 57 5.99 -2.23 -19.14
C GLY A 57 4.75 -2.39 -18.25
N ARG A 58 4.86 -3.25 -17.21
CA ARG A 58 3.74 -3.79 -16.40
C ARG A 58 3.82 -3.28 -14.95
N PRO A 59 3.03 -2.27 -14.55
CA PRO A 59 3.05 -1.73 -13.18
C PRO A 59 2.75 -2.79 -12.11
N ILE A 60 3.51 -2.74 -11.01
CA ILE A 60 3.31 -3.61 -9.84
C ILE A 60 2.57 -2.82 -8.77
N LEU A 61 1.38 -3.30 -8.38
CA LEU A 61 0.56 -2.71 -7.35
C LEU A 61 0.38 -3.68 -6.18
N GLY A 62 0.52 -3.16 -4.97
CA GLY A 62 0.20 -3.85 -3.72
C GLY A 62 -1.31 -4.01 -3.47
N LEU A 63 -2.08 -4.29 -4.52
CA LEU A 63 -3.55 -4.21 -4.55
C LEU A 63 -4.16 -5.59 -4.85
N ASP A 64 -5.24 -5.93 -4.16
CA ASP A 64 -6.02 -7.14 -4.45
C ASP A 64 -6.64 -7.08 -5.87
N SER A 65 -6.60 -8.17 -6.63
CA SER A 65 -7.20 -8.21 -7.98
C SER A 65 -8.71 -8.00 -7.97
N ARG A 66 -9.42 -8.37 -6.89
CA ARG A 66 -10.84 -8.04 -6.69
C ARG A 66 -11.05 -6.53 -6.57
N ASP A 67 -10.19 -5.85 -5.81
CA ASP A 67 -10.30 -4.40 -5.61
C ASP A 67 -9.87 -3.63 -6.86
N LEU A 68 -8.89 -4.15 -7.62
CA LEU A 68 -8.58 -3.62 -8.94
C LEU A 68 -9.77 -3.72 -9.88
N LEU A 69 -10.46 -4.87 -9.92
CA LEU A 69 -11.68 -5.04 -10.71
C LEU A 69 -12.78 -4.07 -10.29
N GLU A 70 -13.00 -3.88 -8.98
CA GLU A 70 -13.95 -2.88 -8.47
C GLU A 70 -13.62 -1.47 -8.97
N MET A 71 -12.35 -1.05 -8.85
CA MET A 71 -11.92 0.28 -9.31
C MET A 71 -12.13 0.47 -10.81
N VAL A 72 -11.85 -0.57 -11.61
CA VAL A 72 -12.03 -0.56 -13.07
C VAL A 72 -13.51 -0.40 -13.42
N LEU A 73 -14.40 -1.16 -12.77
CA LEU A 73 -15.84 -1.11 -12.98
C LEU A 73 -16.45 0.23 -12.52
N GLU A 74 -15.97 0.80 -11.43
CA GLU A 74 -16.39 2.11 -10.95
C GLU A 74 -15.95 3.25 -11.88
N THR A 75 -14.80 3.10 -12.55
CA THR A 75 -14.33 4.10 -13.53
C THR A 75 -15.15 4.03 -14.82
N SER A 76 -15.44 2.83 -15.32
CA SER A 76 -16.27 2.66 -16.51
C SER A 76 -16.94 1.29 -16.52
N ASP A 77 -18.26 1.28 -16.62
CA ASP A 77 -19.06 0.05 -16.79
C ASP A 77 -18.88 -0.61 -18.16
N ARG A 78 -18.29 0.13 -19.12
CA ARG A 78 -17.91 -0.35 -20.45
C ARG A 78 -16.53 -1.01 -20.49
N SER A 79 -15.75 -0.93 -19.42
CA SER A 79 -14.43 -1.55 -19.33
C SER A 79 -14.51 -3.08 -19.43
N PHE A 80 -13.43 -3.73 -19.86
CA PHE A 80 -13.35 -5.18 -19.96
C PHE A 80 -12.11 -5.71 -19.26
N PHE A 81 -12.29 -6.66 -18.36
CA PHE A 81 -11.25 -7.14 -17.45
C PHE A 81 -10.96 -8.62 -17.71
N ILE A 82 -9.69 -8.96 -17.90
CA ILE A 82 -9.23 -10.30 -18.27
C ILE A 82 -8.08 -10.71 -17.33
N PRO A 83 -8.26 -11.70 -16.45
CA PRO A 83 -7.15 -12.35 -15.78
C PRO A 83 -6.16 -12.90 -16.82
N ALA A 84 -4.90 -12.46 -16.73
CA ALA A 84 -3.88 -12.70 -17.73
C ALA A 84 -3.11 -14.01 -17.46
N HIS A 85 -2.70 -14.69 -18.54
CA HIS A 85 -1.89 -15.94 -18.56
C HIS A 85 -2.10 -16.87 -17.35
N ILE A 86 -3.35 -17.30 -17.15
CA ILE A 86 -3.90 -17.87 -15.91
C ILE A 86 -3.22 -19.12 -15.34
N TRP A 87 -2.21 -19.70 -16.00
CA TRP A 87 -1.55 -20.94 -15.55
C TRP A 87 -0.10 -20.82 -15.12
N THR A 88 0.59 -19.73 -15.46
CA THR A 88 2.03 -19.66 -15.20
C THR A 88 2.33 -19.84 -13.70
N PRO A 89 3.34 -20.62 -13.29
CA PRO A 89 3.50 -21.03 -11.89
C PRO A 89 3.57 -19.88 -10.87
N TRP A 90 4.06 -18.71 -11.30
CA TRP A 90 4.50 -17.64 -10.42
C TRP A 90 3.64 -16.39 -10.42
N PHE A 91 2.93 -16.09 -11.52
CA PHE A 91 2.21 -14.83 -11.69
C PHE A 91 0.87 -15.04 -12.37
N SER A 92 0.03 -15.93 -11.85
CA SER A 92 -1.24 -16.23 -12.52
C SER A 92 -2.32 -16.66 -11.57
N LEU A 93 -3.55 -16.63 -12.07
CA LEU A 93 -4.75 -16.98 -11.31
C LEU A 93 -4.71 -18.41 -10.78
N PHE A 94 -4.31 -19.40 -11.59
CA PHE A 94 -4.21 -20.82 -11.20
C PHE A 94 -2.78 -21.31 -11.00
N GLY A 95 -1.79 -20.42 -10.95
CA GLY A 95 -0.38 -20.77 -10.80
C GLY A 95 -0.10 -21.65 -9.58
N SER A 96 0.76 -22.66 -9.75
CA SER A 96 1.07 -23.65 -8.71
C SER A 96 1.73 -23.09 -7.44
N ASN A 97 2.35 -21.91 -7.49
CA ASN A 97 3.01 -21.29 -6.32
C ASN A 97 2.22 -20.13 -5.72
N SER A 98 1.66 -19.24 -6.54
CA SER A 98 1.05 -17.98 -6.10
C SER A 98 -0.46 -17.88 -6.41
N GLY A 99 -1.00 -18.79 -7.20
CA GLY A 99 -2.39 -18.79 -7.67
C GLY A 99 -3.38 -19.45 -6.72
N PHE A 100 -4.66 -19.30 -7.05
CA PHE A 100 -5.84 -19.88 -6.40
C PHE A 100 -6.22 -21.23 -7.03
N ASP A 101 -7.14 -21.94 -6.38
CA ASP A 101 -7.76 -23.15 -6.94
C ASP A 101 -9.06 -22.83 -7.69
N THR A 102 -9.67 -21.66 -7.42
CA THR A 102 -10.92 -21.19 -8.04
C THR A 102 -10.88 -19.70 -8.40
N ILE A 103 -11.73 -19.28 -9.33
CA ILE A 103 -11.85 -17.86 -9.75
C ILE A 103 -12.53 -17.05 -8.64
N GLU A 104 -13.48 -17.67 -7.92
CA GLU A 104 -14.22 -17.11 -6.79
C GLU A 104 -13.31 -16.75 -5.62
N GLU A 105 -12.26 -17.54 -5.35
CA GLU A 105 -11.28 -17.17 -4.33
C GLU A 105 -10.53 -15.88 -4.67
N CYS A 106 -10.33 -15.60 -5.96
CA CYS A 106 -9.66 -14.39 -6.44
C CYS A 106 -10.61 -13.18 -6.44
N PHE A 107 -11.76 -13.27 -7.10
CA PHE A 107 -12.64 -12.12 -7.37
C PHE A 107 -13.87 -12.01 -6.47
N GLY A 108 -14.15 -13.02 -5.64
CA GLY A 108 -15.21 -12.98 -4.64
C GLY A 108 -16.59 -12.64 -5.22
N ASP A 109 -17.19 -11.59 -4.68
CA ASP A 109 -18.50 -11.07 -5.09
C ASP A 109 -18.53 -10.53 -6.53
N LEU A 110 -17.37 -10.19 -7.09
CA LEU A 110 -17.25 -9.60 -8.42
C LEU A 110 -16.94 -10.62 -9.52
N THR A 111 -16.81 -11.92 -9.22
CA THR A 111 -16.51 -12.99 -10.21
C THR A 111 -17.44 -12.97 -11.42
N ARG A 112 -18.71 -12.59 -11.24
CA ARG A 112 -19.70 -12.48 -12.33
C ARG A 112 -19.36 -11.47 -13.43
N HIS A 113 -18.43 -10.56 -13.17
CA HIS A 113 -17.96 -9.55 -14.12
C HIS A 113 -16.77 -10.03 -14.95
N ILE A 114 -16.23 -11.22 -14.65
CA ILE A 114 -15.21 -11.86 -15.47
C ILE A 114 -15.90 -12.65 -16.58
N HIS A 115 -15.60 -12.31 -17.84
CA HIS A 115 -16.19 -12.96 -19.01
C HIS A 115 -15.17 -13.73 -19.86
N ALA A 116 -13.88 -13.37 -19.74
CA ALA A 116 -12.80 -13.99 -20.48
C ALA A 116 -11.58 -14.24 -19.59
N LEU A 117 -10.77 -15.22 -19.96
CA LEU A 117 -9.51 -15.59 -19.32
C LEU A 117 -8.44 -15.78 -20.40
N GLU A 118 -7.25 -15.22 -20.20
CA GLU A 118 -6.13 -15.42 -21.11
C GLU A 118 -5.28 -16.60 -20.65
N THR A 119 -5.00 -17.55 -21.53
CA THR A 119 -4.45 -18.86 -21.17
C THR A 119 -2.93 -18.89 -21.03
N GLY A 120 -2.19 -18.03 -21.75
CA GLY A 120 -0.73 -18.04 -21.72
C GLY A 120 -0.10 -19.09 -22.64
N LEU A 121 1.19 -18.91 -22.95
CA LEU A 121 1.94 -19.67 -23.97
C LEU A 121 2.24 -21.14 -23.64
N SER A 122 1.91 -21.61 -22.44
CA SER A 122 2.23 -22.98 -22.00
C SER A 122 0.99 -23.87 -21.86
N SER A 123 -0.17 -23.38 -22.34
CA SER A 123 -1.42 -24.13 -22.36
C SER A 123 -2.19 -23.85 -23.64
N ASP A 124 -3.07 -24.77 -24.03
CA ASP A 124 -3.95 -24.62 -25.18
C ASP A 124 -5.42 -24.94 -24.80
N PRO A 125 -6.39 -24.74 -25.70
CA PRO A 125 -7.79 -25.06 -25.42
C PRO A 125 -8.04 -26.54 -25.09
N ILE A 126 -7.23 -27.50 -25.59
CA ILE A 126 -7.36 -28.92 -25.28
C ILE A 126 -7.07 -29.18 -23.80
N MET A 127 -6.01 -28.58 -23.26
CA MET A 127 -5.65 -28.66 -21.85
C MET A 127 -6.72 -27.99 -21.00
N ASN A 128 -7.04 -26.74 -21.32
CA ASN A 128 -7.90 -25.88 -20.51
C ASN A 128 -9.33 -26.39 -20.40
N ARG A 129 -9.88 -26.96 -21.47
CA ARG A 129 -11.27 -27.46 -21.51
C ARG A 129 -11.47 -28.80 -20.82
N ARG A 130 -10.47 -29.28 -20.07
CA ARG A 130 -10.58 -30.37 -19.09
C ARG A 130 -11.02 -29.92 -17.70
N LEU A 131 -11.17 -28.62 -17.45
CA LEU A 131 -11.68 -28.07 -16.20
C LEU A 131 -13.08 -27.48 -16.41
N SER A 132 -14.13 -28.04 -15.80
CA SER A 132 -15.52 -27.57 -15.98
C SER A 132 -15.76 -26.15 -15.49
N ALA A 133 -15.00 -25.70 -14.50
CA ALA A 133 -15.05 -24.32 -14.02
C ALA A 133 -14.73 -23.28 -15.12
N LEU A 134 -14.05 -23.66 -16.21
CA LEU A 134 -13.74 -22.75 -17.31
C LEU A 134 -14.82 -22.69 -18.40
N ASP A 135 -15.84 -23.57 -18.39
CA ASP A 135 -16.86 -23.66 -19.44
C ASP A 135 -17.62 -22.34 -19.66
N ASP A 136 -17.87 -21.62 -18.57
CA ASP A 136 -18.61 -20.35 -18.59
C ASP A 136 -17.76 -19.15 -18.98
N TYR A 137 -16.45 -19.33 -19.18
CA TYR A 137 -15.54 -18.27 -19.60
C TYR A 137 -15.10 -18.44 -21.05
N LEU A 138 -14.93 -17.31 -21.74
CA LEU A 138 -14.24 -17.28 -23.01
C LEU A 138 -12.73 -17.42 -22.77
N LEU A 139 -12.06 -18.28 -23.54
CA LEU A 139 -10.60 -18.36 -23.50
C LEU A 139 -10.07 -17.51 -24.64
N VAL A 140 -9.14 -16.60 -24.31
CA VAL A 140 -8.53 -15.68 -25.28
C VAL A 140 -7.01 -15.90 -25.33
N SER A 141 -6.42 -15.59 -26.47
CA SER A 141 -5.00 -15.80 -26.75
C SER A 141 -4.35 -14.47 -27.14
N ASN A 142 -3.46 -13.94 -26.28
CA ASN A 142 -2.82 -12.61 -26.44
C ASN A 142 -1.33 -12.56 -26.01
N SER A 143 -0.72 -13.68 -25.62
CA SER A 143 0.41 -13.65 -24.67
C SER A 143 1.82 -13.38 -25.25
N ASP A 144 2.02 -13.37 -26.57
CA ASP A 144 3.35 -13.18 -27.21
C ASP A 144 3.38 -11.99 -28.20
N ALA A 145 2.90 -10.81 -27.79
CA ALA A 145 2.77 -9.62 -28.66
C ALA A 145 3.81 -8.50 -28.39
N HIS A 146 4.99 -8.82 -27.86
CA HIS A 146 5.98 -7.81 -27.42
C HIS A 146 6.92 -7.27 -28.50
N SER A 147 6.90 -7.83 -29.71
CA SER A 147 7.62 -7.26 -30.85
C SER A 147 6.83 -7.40 -32.16
N PRO A 148 7.02 -6.50 -33.14
CA PRO A 148 6.25 -6.52 -34.39
C PRO A 148 6.30 -7.86 -35.13
N GLU A 149 7.42 -8.57 -35.08
CA GLU A 149 7.64 -9.88 -35.70
C GLU A 149 6.96 -11.06 -34.97
N LYS A 150 6.41 -10.82 -33.78
CA LYS A 150 5.66 -11.82 -32.99
C LYS A 150 4.15 -11.61 -33.01
N LEU A 151 3.67 -10.52 -33.61
CA LEU A 151 2.24 -10.26 -33.74
C LEU A 151 1.53 -11.35 -34.54
N GLY A 152 0.39 -11.82 -34.03
CA GLY A 152 -0.45 -12.82 -34.70
C GLY A 152 -0.04 -14.28 -34.44
N ARG A 153 1.01 -14.53 -33.65
CA ARG A 153 1.37 -15.87 -33.14
C ARG A 153 0.33 -16.41 -32.17
N GLU A 154 -0.18 -15.51 -31.32
CA GLU A 154 -1.31 -15.67 -30.42
C GLU A 154 -2.36 -14.65 -30.85
N ALA A 155 -3.56 -15.10 -31.21
CA ALA A 155 -4.60 -14.20 -31.69
C ALA A 155 -6.02 -14.74 -31.48
N ASN A 156 -6.97 -13.82 -31.55
CA ASN A 156 -8.39 -14.10 -31.41
C ASN A 156 -9.12 -13.83 -32.74
N LEU A 157 -9.99 -14.75 -33.15
CA LEU A 157 -10.75 -14.66 -34.40
C LEU A 157 -12.14 -14.06 -34.13
N PHE A 158 -12.43 -12.93 -34.76
CA PHE A 158 -13.70 -12.20 -34.61
C PHE A 158 -14.44 -12.04 -35.94
N SER A 159 -15.75 -12.26 -35.91
CA SER A 159 -16.71 -11.98 -36.97
C SER A 159 -17.69 -10.90 -36.50
N THR A 160 -17.17 -9.68 -36.32
CA THR A 160 -17.88 -8.53 -35.75
C THR A 160 -17.52 -7.25 -36.50
N HIS A 161 -18.19 -6.14 -36.17
CA HIS A 161 -17.64 -4.83 -36.53
C HIS A 161 -16.34 -4.56 -35.75
N LEU A 162 -15.38 -3.88 -36.38
CA LEU A 162 -14.06 -3.60 -35.81
C LEU A 162 -14.07 -2.36 -34.91
N ASP A 163 -14.99 -2.30 -33.96
CA ASP A 163 -15.08 -1.26 -32.93
C ASP A 163 -15.07 -1.89 -31.53
N TYR A 164 -14.75 -1.08 -30.53
CA TYR A 164 -14.58 -1.53 -29.14
C TYR A 164 -15.84 -2.22 -28.60
N ASP A 165 -17.01 -1.62 -28.81
CA ASP A 165 -18.27 -2.14 -28.25
C ASP A 165 -18.63 -3.48 -28.89
N SER A 166 -18.43 -3.63 -30.20
CA SER A 166 -18.66 -4.91 -30.90
C SER A 166 -17.70 -6.00 -30.45
N LEU A 167 -16.43 -5.65 -30.22
CA LEU A 167 -15.41 -6.57 -29.70
C LEU A 167 -15.77 -7.06 -28.28
N VAL A 168 -16.04 -6.13 -27.36
CA VAL A 168 -16.42 -6.44 -25.97
C VAL A 168 -17.71 -7.24 -25.92
N LYS A 169 -18.71 -6.86 -26.71
CA LYS A 169 -19.97 -7.60 -26.81
C LYS A 169 -19.74 -9.03 -27.32
N ALA A 170 -18.89 -9.22 -28.32
CA ALA A 170 -18.60 -10.55 -28.84
C ALA A 170 -17.89 -11.44 -27.82
N MET A 171 -17.00 -10.86 -27.00
CA MET A 171 -16.37 -11.59 -25.91
C MET A 171 -17.34 -11.93 -24.78
N THR A 172 -18.21 -10.98 -24.41
CA THR A 172 -19.19 -11.14 -23.33
C THR A 172 -20.31 -12.13 -23.69
N GLU A 173 -20.90 -11.99 -24.88
CA GLU A 173 -22.00 -12.85 -25.34
C GLU A 173 -21.51 -14.15 -26.01
N LYS A 174 -20.20 -14.28 -26.26
CA LYS A 174 -19.56 -15.39 -27.01
C LYS A 174 -20.09 -15.54 -28.45
N LYS A 175 -20.72 -14.51 -28.99
CA LYS A 175 -21.30 -14.45 -30.35
C LYS A 175 -20.45 -13.55 -31.24
N GLY A 176 -20.02 -14.06 -32.39
CA GLY A 176 -19.05 -13.37 -33.24
C GLY A 176 -17.60 -13.57 -32.79
N PHE A 177 -17.33 -14.36 -31.74
CA PHE A 177 -16.02 -14.93 -31.48
C PHE A 177 -15.93 -16.32 -32.12
N GLU A 178 -14.99 -16.53 -33.02
CA GLU A 178 -14.92 -17.72 -33.86
C GLU A 178 -13.90 -18.75 -33.39
N GLY A 179 -12.88 -18.34 -32.62
CA GLY A 179 -11.82 -19.23 -32.15
C GLY A 179 -10.53 -18.48 -31.86
N THR A 180 -9.46 -19.22 -31.62
CA THR A 180 -8.13 -18.69 -31.32
C THR A 180 -7.08 -19.24 -32.28
N ILE A 181 -6.01 -18.48 -32.46
CA ILE A 181 -4.75 -18.92 -33.05
C ILE A 181 -3.80 -19.03 -31.87
N GLU A 182 -3.21 -20.21 -31.70
CA GLU A 182 -2.42 -20.56 -30.53
C GLU A 182 -0.98 -20.90 -30.94
N PHE A 183 -0.09 -20.66 -30.00
CA PHE A 183 1.24 -21.20 -29.94
C PHE A 183 1.18 -22.67 -29.49
N PHE A 184 2.14 -23.49 -29.92
CA PHE A 184 2.24 -24.84 -29.40
C PHE A 184 2.63 -24.79 -27.92
N PRO A 185 1.82 -25.34 -26.99
CA PRO A 185 2.07 -25.17 -25.56
C PRO A 185 3.40 -25.79 -25.13
N GLU A 186 3.88 -26.81 -25.85
CA GLU A 186 5.16 -27.50 -25.62
C GLU A 186 6.38 -26.59 -25.78
N GLU A 187 6.31 -25.56 -26.63
CA GLU A 187 7.36 -24.55 -26.71
C GLU A 187 7.37 -23.63 -25.47
N GLY A 188 6.26 -23.57 -24.74
CA GLY A 188 6.11 -22.78 -23.53
C GLY A 188 7.14 -23.12 -22.45
N LYS A 189 7.77 -22.08 -21.90
CA LYS A 189 8.81 -22.13 -20.86
C LYS A 189 8.52 -23.02 -19.64
N TYR A 190 7.24 -23.22 -19.32
CA TYR A 190 6.79 -23.88 -18.11
C TYR A 190 5.76 -24.97 -18.43
N HIS A 191 5.78 -25.55 -19.62
CA HIS A 191 4.80 -26.57 -20.01
C HIS A 191 4.90 -27.83 -19.13
N TYR A 192 6.09 -28.44 -19.08
CA TYR A 192 6.37 -29.62 -18.24
C TYR A 192 6.96 -29.26 -16.89
N ASP A 193 6.93 -30.24 -15.98
CA ASP A 193 7.66 -30.13 -14.72
C ASP A 193 9.16 -30.16 -14.97
N GLY A 194 9.91 -29.35 -14.23
CA GLY A 194 11.28 -29.08 -14.61
C GLY A 194 12.24 -28.85 -13.46
N HIS A 195 13.52 -29.18 -13.71
CA HIS A 195 14.64 -28.71 -12.90
C HIS A 195 15.80 -28.30 -13.82
N ARG A 196 15.85 -27.02 -14.19
CA ARG A 196 16.77 -26.41 -15.16
C ARG A 196 18.23 -26.73 -14.85
N LYS A 197 18.64 -26.60 -13.58
CA LYS A 197 20.02 -26.88 -13.12
C LYS A 197 20.46 -28.31 -13.41
N CYS A 198 19.53 -29.27 -13.44
CA CYS A 198 19.84 -30.66 -13.75
C CYS A 198 19.51 -31.05 -15.19
N ARG A 199 19.00 -30.12 -16.02
CA ARG A 199 18.47 -30.38 -17.37
C ARG A 199 17.54 -31.59 -17.36
N LEU A 200 16.46 -31.45 -16.60
CA LEU A 200 15.47 -32.50 -16.44
C LEU A 200 14.08 -31.91 -16.69
N SER A 201 13.40 -32.49 -17.67
CA SER A 201 11.98 -32.33 -17.94
C SER A 201 11.27 -33.62 -17.53
N LEU A 202 10.12 -33.53 -16.88
CA LEU A 202 9.32 -34.66 -16.42
C LEU A 202 7.85 -34.46 -16.80
N HIS A 203 7.22 -35.53 -17.28
CA HIS A 203 5.77 -35.54 -17.43
C HIS A 203 5.11 -35.56 -16.03
N PRO A 204 3.94 -34.91 -15.82
CA PRO A 204 3.30 -34.82 -14.50
C PRO A 204 3.18 -36.15 -13.75
N SER A 205 2.81 -37.23 -14.47
CA SER A 205 2.71 -38.57 -13.88
C SER A 205 4.04 -39.10 -13.33
N GLU A 206 5.16 -38.74 -13.93
CA GLU A 206 6.50 -39.13 -13.44
C GLU A 206 6.87 -38.34 -12.18
N THR A 207 6.55 -37.05 -12.16
CA THR A 207 6.74 -36.19 -10.99
C THR A 207 5.93 -36.68 -9.81
N THR A 208 4.65 -37.03 -10.00
CA THR A 208 3.79 -37.60 -8.95
C THR A 208 4.36 -38.91 -8.40
N ARG A 209 4.82 -39.83 -9.27
CA ARG A 209 5.46 -41.10 -8.86
C ARG A 209 6.74 -40.88 -8.04
N ARG A 210 7.35 -39.71 -8.15
CA ARG A 210 8.61 -39.33 -7.48
C ARG A 210 8.41 -38.35 -6.34
N ASN A 211 7.17 -38.17 -5.88
CA ASN A 211 6.80 -37.24 -4.80
C ASN A 211 7.28 -35.80 -5.04
N GLY A 212 7.28 -35.35 -6.30
CA GLY A 212 7.71 -33.98 -6.64
C GLY A 212 9.22 -33.75 -6.64
N LEU A 213 10.05 -34.81 -6.52
CA LEU A 213 11.50 -34.68 -6.37
C LEU A 213 12.29 -35.02 -7.64
N CYS A 214 13.35 -34.25 -7.88
CA CYS A 214 14.30 -34.44 -8.96
C CYS A 214 15.16 -35.69 -8.67
N PRO A 215 15.22 -36.69 -9.57
CA PRO A 215 16.04 -37.90 -9.44
C PRO A 215 17.55 -37.64 -9.41
N LYS A 216 18.00 -36.50 -9.97
CA LYS A 216 19.43 -36.19 -10.12
C LYS A 216 20.02 -35.57 -8.84
N CYS A 217 19.25 -34.75 -8.13
CA CYS A 217 19.73 -34.00 -6.98
C CYS A 217 18.86 -34.11 -5.72
N GLY A 218 17.71 -34.78 -5.78
CA GLY A 218 16.76 -34.94 -4.67
C GLY A 218 15.97 -33.68 -4.30
N LYS A 219 16.13 -32.56 -5.02
CA LYS A 219 15.41 -31.31 -4.74
C LYS A 219 14.02 -31.28 -5.41
N PRO A 220 13.05 -30.51 -4.90
CA PRO A 220 11.77 -30.31 -5.57
C PRO A 220 11.92 -29.82 -7.02
N VAL A 221 11.03 -30.26 -7.90
CA VAL A 221 10.92 -29.75 -9.27
C VAL A 221 9.96 -28.57 -9.32
N THR A 222 10.16 -27.65 -10.26
CA THR A 222 9.17 -26.62 -10.59
C THR A 222 7.98 -27.30 -11.26
N VAL A 223 6.80 -27.19 -10.66
CA VAL A 223 5.54 -27.73 -11.19
C VAL A 223 5.10 -26.91 -12.40
N GLY A 224 5.02 -27.55 -13.56
CA GLY A 224 4.64 -26.96 -14.83
C GLY A 224 3.12 -26.80 -15.01
N VAL A 225 2.76 -26.14 -16.10
CA VAL A 225 1.38 -25.81 -16.46
C VAL A 225 0.57 -27.07 -16.73
N LEU A 226 1.12 -28.06 -17.45
CA LEU A 226 0.42 -29.30 -17.73
C LEU A 226 0.03 -30.04 -16.44
N HIS A 227 0.94 -30.08 -15.46
CA HIS A 227 0.67 -30.68 -14.16
C HIS A 227 -0.45 -29.94 -13.45
N ARG A 228 -0.35 -28.61 -13.37
CA ARG A 228 -1.33 -27.80 -12.65
C ARG A 228 -2.73 -27.88 -13.28
N VAL A 229 -2.81 -27.92 -14.62
CA VAL A 229 -4.07 -28.17 -15.33
C VAL A 229 -4.61 -29.55 -14.96
N TYR A 230 -3.79 -30.61 -14.96
CA TYR A 230 -4.24 -31.96 -14.60
C TYR A 230 -4.69 -32.08 -13.15
N GLU A 231 -4.04 -31.36 -12.23
CA GLU A 231 -4.42 -31.32 -10.82
C GLU A 231 -5.82 -30.75 -10.63
N LEU A 232 -6.16 -29.68 -11.35
CA LEU A 232 -7.48 -29.03 -11.25
C LEU A 232 -8.54 -29.68 -12.14
N SER A 233 -8.15 -30.38 -13.21
CA SER A 233 -9.07 -30.95 -14.19
C SER A 233 -10.05 -31.96 -13.55
N ASP A 234 -11.31 -31.89 -13.98
CA ASP A 234 -12.41 -32.72 -13.50
C ASP A 234 -13.00 -33.65 -14.57
N ARG A 235 -12.44 -33.62 -15.80
CA ARG A 235 -12.82 -34.51 -16.90
C ARG A 235 -11.62 -34.97 -17.72
N GLU A 236 -11.70 -36.18 -18.26
CA GLU A 236 -10.65 -36.74 -19.13
C GLU A 236 -10.68 -36.14 -20.55
N ALA A 237 -11.88 -35.96 -21.12
CA ALA A 237 -12.05 -35.47 -22.48
C ALA A 237 -12.44 -33.98 -22.49
N PRO A 238 -11.75 -33.14 -23.28
CA PRO A 238 -12.03 -31.71 -23.31
C PRO A 238 -13.34 -31.37 -24.02
N LYS A 239 -14.01 -30.31 -23.55
CA LYS A 239 -15.18 -29.74 -24.23
C LYS A 239 -14.80 -28.50 -25.03
N LEU A 240 -14.64 -28.65 -26.34
CA LEU A 240 -14.22 -27.57 -27.24
C LEU A 240 -15.44 -26.90 -27.89
N PRO A 241 -15.94 -25.76 -27.38
CA PRO A 241 -17.09 -25.07 -27.98
C PRO A 241 -16.74 -24.30 -29.26
N LYS A 242 -15.45 -24.06 -29.51
CA LYS A 242 -14.91 -23.27 -30.62
C LYS A 242 -13.64 -23.94 -31.15
N PRO A 243 -13.33 -23.79 -32.45
CA PRO A 243 -12.06 -24.23 -33.00
C PRO A 243 -10.89 -23.40 -32.45
N PHE A 244 -9.70 -23.97 -32.55
CA PHE A 244 -8.44 -23.30 -32.35
C PHE A 244 -7.43 -23.81 -33.37
N TYR A 245 -6.37 -23.06 -33.64
CA TYR A 245 -5.36 -23.40 -34.64
C TYR A 245 -3.96 -23.16 -34.08
N SER A 246 -3.18 -24.22 -33.92
CA SER A 246 -1.78 -24.09 -33.54
C SER A 246 -0.91 -23.77 -34.75
N ILE A 247 -0.15 -22.67 -34.70
CA ILE A 247 0.69 -22.24 -35.82
C ILE A 247 2.16 -22.14 -35.43
N ILE A 248 3.03 -22.38 -36.41
CA ILE A 248 4.45 -22.08 -36.38
C ILE A 248 4.66 -20.88 -37.32
N PRO A 249 5.30 -19.80 -36.87
CA PRO A 249 5.60 -18.64 -37.71
C PRO A 249 6.34 -19.05 -38.99
N LEU A 250 5.98 -18.45 -40.12
CA LEU A 250 6.58 -18.79 -41.41
C LEU A 250 8.12 -18.59 -41.42
N PRO A 251 8.71 -17.57 -40.76
CA PRO A 251 10.16 -17.48 -40.64
C PRO A 251 10.81 -18.68 -39.92
N GLU A 252 10.11 -19.30 -38.97
CA GLU A 252 10.62 -20.46 -38.23
C GLU A 252 10.53 -21.73 -39.07
N ILE A 253 9.44 -21.92 -39.82
CA ILE A 253 9.32 -22.98 -40.81
C ILE A 253 10.44 -22.88 -41.86
N LEU A 254 10.65 -21.67 -42.41
CA LEU A 254 11.70 -21.42 -43.41
C LEU A 254 13.11 -21.60 -42.82
N SER A 255 13.32 -21.20 -41.57
CA SER A 255 14.55 -21.43 -40.81
C SER A 255 14.89 -22.92 -40.74
N GLU A 256 13.92 -23.75 -40.36
CA GLU A 256 14.09 -25.20 -40.30
C GLU A 256 14.39 -25.80 -41.67
N ILE A 257 13.64 -25.40 -42.71
CA ILE A 257 13.82 -25.88 -44.09
C ILE A 257 15.18 -25.48 -44.65
N LEU A 258 15.69 -24.28 -44.33
CA LEU A 258 16.96 -23.77 -44.86
C LEU A 258 18.17 -24.15 -43.99
N GLY A 259 17.97 -24.70 -42.80
CA GLY A 259 19.02 -25.10 -41.87
C GLY A 259 19.86 -23.93 -41.34
N CYS A 260 19.25 -22.76 -41.14
CA CYS A 260 19.88 -21.56 -40.60
C CYS A 260 18.89 -20.78 -39.75
N GLY A 261 19.35 -19.92 -38.84
CA GLY A 261 18.46 -19.25 -37.88
C GLY A 261 17.40 -18.33 -38.52
N PRO A 262 16.29 -18.06 -37.81
CA PRO A 262 15.12 -17.34 -38.36
C PRO A 262 15.40 -15.87 -38.71
N SER A 263 16.43 -15.27 -38.12
CA SER A 263 16.91 -13.92 -38.45
C SER A 263 17.93 -13.87 -39.59
N ALA A 264 18.29 -15.02 -40.19
CA ALA A 264 19.24 -15.05 -41.29
C ALA A 264 18.67 -14.35 -42.52
N LYS A 265 19.51 -13.57 -43.22
CA LYS A 265 19.11 -12.83 -44.44
C LYS A 265 18.43 -13.73 -45.49
N LYS A 266 18.88 -14.98 -45.62
CA LYS A 266 18.27 -15.96 -46.53
C LYS A 266 16.81 -16.29 -46.16
N VAL A 267 16.50 -16.42 -44.86
CA VAL A 267 15.14 -16.63 -44.37
C VAL A 267 14.29 -15.40 -44.64
N THR A 268 14.79 -14.20 -44.32
CA THR A 268 14.07 -12.94 -44.59
C THR A 268 13.73 -12.77 -46.07
N THR A 269 14.70 -13.03 -46.97
CA THR A 269 14.44 -12.97 -48.41
C THR A 269 13.42 -14.00 -48.85
N ALA A 270 13.53 -15.25 -48.39
CA ALA A 270 12.55 -16.29 -48.72
C ALA A 270 11.15 -15.93 -48.21
N TYR A 271 11.05 -15.37 -47.01
CA TYR A 271 9.81 -14.91 -46.38
C TYR A 271 9.16 -13.79 -47.21
N GLU A 272 9.90 -12.74 -47.56
CA GLU A 272 9.39 -11.64 -48.39
C GLU A 272 8.92 -12.11 -49.77
N GLU A 273 9.65 -13.04 -50.39
CA GLU A 273 9.23 -13.66 -51.65
C GLU A 273 7.92 -14.46 -51.50
N ARG A 274 7.75 -15.18 -50.38
CA ARG A 274 6.51 -15.92 -50.12
C ARG A 274 5.34 -14.95 -49.96
N LEU A 275 5.54 -13.88 -49.19
CA LEU A 275 4.51 -12.86 -49.00
C LEU A 275 4.12 -12.16 -50.30
N ALA A 276 5.08 -11.89 -51.17
CA ALA A 276 4.83 -11.28 -52.48
C ALA A 276 4.07 -12.22 -53.43
N ALA A 277 4.34 -13.53 -53.36
CA ALA A 277 3.72 -14.52 -54.24
C ALA A 277 2.35 -15.00 -53.76
N LEU A 278 2.17 -15.19 -52.45
CA LEU A 278 1.00 -15.87 -51.86
C LEU A 278 0.13 -14.95 -50.99
N GLY A 279 0.60 -13.76 -50.63
CA GLY A 279 -0.13 -12.82 -49.77
C GLY A 279 0.32 -12.84 -48.30
N PRO A 280 -0.48 -12.28 -47.37
CA PRO A 280 -0.11 -12.15 -45.95
C PRO A 280 0.18 -13.49 -45.26
N GLU A 281 1.05 -13.48 -44.24
CA GLU A 281 1.53 -14.69 -43.55
C GLU A 281 0.40 -15.60 -43.04
N LEU A 282 -0.58 -15.07 -42.30
CA LEU A 282 -1.69 -15.87 -41.77
C LEU A 282 -2.49 -16.57 -42.89
N HIS A 283 -2.65 -15.92 -44.04
CA HIS A 283 -3.29 -16.55 -45.19
C HIS A 283 -2.45 -17.73 -45.71
N ILE A 284 -1.13 -17.58 -45.80
CA ILE A 284 -0.22 -18.67 -46.21
C ILE A 284 -0.32 -19.84 -45.22
N LEU A 285 -0.28 -19.55 -43.92
CA LEU A 285 -0.26 -20.58 -42.87
C LEU A 285 -1.61 -21.28 -42.73
N MET A 286 -2.74 -20.59 -42.91
CA MET A 286 -4.06 -21.15 -42.58
C MET A 286 -4.91 -21.52 -43.81
N ASP A 287 -4.92 -20.70 -44.85
CA ASP A 287 -5.94 -20.80 -45.91
C ASP A 287 -5.39 -21.19 -47.29
N ALA A 288 -4.13 -20.82 -47.58
CA ALA A 288 -3.56 -20.98 -48.92
C ALA A 288 -3.53 -22.47 -49.33
N PRO A 289 -4.01 -22.82 -50.55
CA PRO A 289 -3.99 -24.20 -51.00
C PRO A 289 -2.56 -24.75 -51.10
N SER A 290 -2.33 -25.99 -50.64
CA SER A 290 -1.00 -26.62 -50.61
C SER A 290 -0.33 -26.66 -51.99
N LYS A 291 -1.10 -26.77 -53.07
CA LYS A 291 -0.60 -26.71 -54.47
C LYS A 291 -0.08 -25.33 -54.88
N ASP A 292 -0.58 -24.25 -54.28
CA ASP A 292 -0.09 -22.89 -54.54
C ASP A 292 1.17 -22.64 -53.73
N ILE A 293 1.20 -23.10 -52.47
CA ILE A 293 2.40 -23.09 -51.62
C ILE A 293 3.54 -23.87 -52.28
N GLU A 294 3.27 -25.08 -52.79
CA GLU A 294 4.26 -25.92 -53.47
C GLU A 294 4.84 -25.23 -54.71
N ARG A 295 3.97 -24.60 -55.53
CA ARG A 295 4.40 -23.87 -56.73
C ARG A 295 5.27 -22.67 -56.39
N ALA A 296 4.96 -21.97 -55.31
CA ALA A 296 5.76 -20.84 -54.88
C ALA A 296 7.07 -21.33 -54.23
N GLY A 297 6.99 -22.09 -53.13
CA GLY A 297 8.09 -22.39 -52.21
C GLY A 297 8.59 -23.82 -52.16
N GLY A 298 8.15 -24.67 -53.09
CA GLY A 298 8.60 -26.05 -53.22
C GLY A 298 7.86 -27.04 -52.31
N ARG A 299 8.06 -28.34 -52.59
CA ARG A 299 7.38 -29.45 -51.91
C ARG A 299 7.63 -29.49 -50.40
N LEU A 300 8.85 -29.15 -49.96
CA LEU A 300 9.19 -29.11 -48.54
C LEU A 300 8.38 -28.07 -47.77
N LEU A 301 8.17 -26.86 -48.33
CA LEU A 301 7.38 -25.83 -47.65
C LEU A 301 5.90 -26.21 -47.59
N ALA A 302 5.36 -26.80 -48.66
CA ALA A 302 3.98 -27.27 -48.67
C ALA A 302 3.75 -28.38 -47.63
N GLU A 303 4.62 -29.40 -47.59
CA GLU A 303 4.54 -30.48 -46.60
C GLU A 303 4.72 -29.93 -45.17
N ALA A 304 5.62 -28.98 -44.95
CA ALA A 304 5.83 -28.36 -43.64
C ALA A 304 4.56 -27.67 -43.12
N ILE A 305 3.90 -26.88 -43.98
CA ILE A 305 2.65 -26.19 -43.63
C ILE A 305 1.50 -27.20 -43.44
N ASP A 306 1.41 -28.24 -44.28
CA ASP A 306 0.39 -29.28 -44.14
C ASP A 306 0.58 -30.08 -42.83
N ARG A 307 1.82 -30.44 -42.47
CA ARG A 307 2.15 -31.09 -41.18
C ARG A 307 1.74 -30.21 -40.00
N MET A 308 2.03 -28.92 -40.05
CA MET A 308 1.62 -27.96 -39.01
C MET A 308 0.09 -27.89 -38.90
N ARG A 309 -0.63 -27.72 -40.02
CA ARG A 309 -2.11 -27.65 -40.08
C ARG A 309 -2.77 -28.92 -39.54
N GLU A 310 -2.14 -30.07 -39.72
CA GLU A 310 -2.60 -31.37 -39.21
C GLU A 310 -2.05 -31.70 -37.82
N SER A 311 -1.32 -30.78 -37.18
CA SER A 311 -0.64 -30.97 -35.90
C SER A 311 0.30 -32.18 -35.84
N ARG A 312 0.83 -32.60 -37.00
CA ARG A 312 1.87 -33.63 -37.17
C ARG A 312 3.25 -33.00 -36.94
N VAL A 313 3.55 -32.70 -35.68
CA VAL A 313 4.79 -32.05 -35.27
C VAL A 313 5.59 -32.88 -34.27
N ILE A 314 6.92 -32.69 -34.26
CA ILE A 314 7.84 -33.27 -33.29
C ILE A 314 8.01 -32.27 -32.15
N ARG A 315 7.78 -32.73 -30.91
CA ARG A 315 7.73 -31.90 -29.71
C ARG A 315 8.93 -32.15 -28.82
N GLU A 316 9.64 -31.10 -28.44
CA GLU A 316 10.56 -31.08 -27.31
C GLU A 316 10.03 -30.09 -26.26
N GLU A 317 9.74 -30.61 -25.06
CA GLU A 317 8.97 -29.89 -24.05
C GLU A 317 9.81 -28.82 -23.32
N GLY A 318 9.26 -27.62 -23.20
CA GLY A 318 9.78 -26.55 -22.35
C GLY A 318 9.53 -26.82 -20.86
N TYR A 319 10.44 -26.38 -20.01
CA TYR A 319 10.38 -26.64 -18.56
C TYR A 319 11.23 -25.65 -17.76
N ASP A 320 10.78 -25.33 -16.54
CA ASP A 320 11.51 -24.50 -15.56
C ASP A 320 12.18 -23.25 -16.18
N GLY A 321 11.44 -22.54 -17.05
CA GLY A 321 11.82 -21.30 -17.74
C GLY A 321 12.70 -21.43 -19.00
N GLU A 322 12.97 -22.66 -19.45
CA GLU A 322 13.57 -22.97 -20.75
C GLU A 322 12.46 -23.19 -21.80
N TYR A 323 12.56 -22.53 -22.96
CA TYR A 323 11.62 -22.78 -24.07
C TYR A 323 11.80 -24.19 -24.62
N GLY A 324 10.69 -24.81 -25.01
CA GLY A 324 10.69 -26.04 -25.81
C GLY A 324 10.98 -25.75 -27.28
N VAL A 325 10.90 -26.78 -28.11
CA VAL A 325 11.14 -26.70 -29.55
C VAL A 325 10.11 -27.56 -30.29
N ILE A 326 9.35 -26.94 -31.20
CA ILE A 326 8.60 -27.68 -32.23
C ILE A 326 9.44 -27.81 -33.51
N ARG A 327 9.44 -29.02 -34.08
CA ARG A 327 10.04 -29.30 -35.40
C ARG A 327 9.05 -30.00 -36.32
N LEU A 328 9.20 -29.78 -37.62
CA LEU A 328 8.34 -30.37 -38.64
C LEU A 328 8.92 -31.62 -39.28
N PHE A 329 10.24 -31.81 -39.24
CA PHE A 329 10.90 -32.98 -39.84
C PHE A 329 12.01 -33.55 -38.96
N GLU A 330 12.20 -34.86 -39.05
CA GLU A 330 13.47 -35.47 -38.65
C GLU A 330 14.59 -35.12 -39.66
N GLU A 331 15.84 -35.08 -39.20
CA GLU A 331 16.98 -34.72 -40.07
C GLU A 331 17.12 -35.69 -41.28
N SER A 332 16.79 -36.96 -41.10
CA SER A 332 16.76 -38.00 -42.14
C SER A 332 15.66 -37.80 -43.20
N GLU A 333 14.51 -37.23 -42.82
CA GLU A 333 13.38 -36.97 -43.72
C GLU A 333 13.65 -35.81 -44.68
N LYS A 334 14.35 -34.77 -44.20
CA LYS A 334 14.68 -33.57 -44.99
C LYS A 334 15.52 -33.91 -46.22
N GLU A 335 16.45 -34.86 -46.10
CA GLU A 335 17.31 -35.31 -47.20
C GLU A 335 16.52 -36.10 -48.25
N THR A 336 15.60 -36.95 -47.82
CA THR A 336 14.75 -37.77 -48.69
C THR A 336 13.81 -36.91 -49.54
N LEU A 337 13.21 -35.88 -48.94
CA LEU A 337 12.29 -34.95 -49.64
C LEU A 337 13.02 -33.92 -50.53
N ARG A 338 14.31 -33.65 -50.29
CA ARG A 338 15.17 -32.87 -51.19
C ARG A 338 15.65 -33.66 -52.42
N GLY A 339 15.63 -34.99 -52.36
CA GLY A 339 16.42 -35.87 -53.23
C GLY A 339 15.67 -36.81 -54.18
N GLN A 340 14.38 -36.61 -54.49
CA GLN A 340 13.65 -37.52 -55.38
C GLN A 340 13.77 -37.15 -56.89
N GLU A 341 14.98 -37.34 -57.43
CA GLU A 341 15.21 -37.78 -58.82
C GLU A 341 16.24 -38.93 -58.80
N THR A 342 15.89 -40.10 -58.27
CA THR A 342 16.50 -41.38 -58.70
C THR A 342 15.64 -42.58 -58.24
N LEU A 343 15.47 -43.51 -59.17
CA LEU A 343 14.67 -44.73 -59.06
C LEU A 343 15.43 -45.88 -58.36
N PHE A 344 14.64 -46.71 -57.65
CA PHE A 344 14.86 -48.10 -57.17
C PHE A 344 15.90 -48.37 -56.07
N ASP A 345 15.39 -48.70 -54.87
CA ASP A 345 15.74 -49.92 -54.12
C ASP A 345 14.61 -50.25 -53.10
N PRO A 346 14.42 -51.53 -52.70
CA PRO A 346 13.24 -51.98 -51.95
C PRO A 346 13.34 -51.63 -50.45
N PRO A 347 12.20 -51.56 -49.73
CA PRO A 347 12.20 -51.18 -48.31
C PRO A 347 12.84 -52.28 -47.45
N ALA A 348 13.77 -51.87 -46.60
CA ALA A 348 14.27 -52.69 -45.50
C ALA A 348 13.18 -52.77 -44.43
N GLU A 349 12.84 -54.00 -44.04
CA GLU A 349 11.98 -54.29 -42.89
C GLU A 349 12.65 -53.82 -41.61
N THR A 350 12.06 -52.83 -40.95
CA THR A 350 12.34 -52.52 -39.54
C THR A 350 11.15 -52.99 -38.73
N THR A 351 11.40 -54.02 -37.93
CA THR A 351 10.49 -54.62 -36.97
C THR A 351 9.92 -53.56 -36.02
N MET A 352 8.60 -53.38 -36.07
CA MET A 352 7.85 -52.72 -35.02
C MET A 352 7.81 -53.66 -33.82
N GLU A 353 8.47 -53.27 -32.73
CA GLU A 353 8.16 -53.82 -31.40
C GLU A 353 6.83 -53.19 -30.94
N GLU A 354 5.76 -53.97 -30.99
CA GLU A 354 4.52 -53.69 -30.27
C GLU A 354 4.81 -53.75 -28.77
N GLN A 355 4.84 -52.59 -28.11
CA GLN A 355 4.56 -52.53 -26.68
C GLN A 355 3.06 -52.36 -26.48
N GLU A 356 2.42 -53.48 -26.13
CA GLU A 356 1.05 -53.57 -25.65
C GLU A 356 0.81 -52.55 -24.53
N SER A 357 -0.13 -51.62 -24.76
CA SER A 357 -0.72 -50.82 -23.68
C SER A 357 -1.99 -51.53 -23.21
N GLU A 358 -1.88 -52.26 -22.10
CA GLU A 358 -3.06 -52.73 -21.38
C GLU A 358 -3.65 -51.60 -20.51
N PRO A 359 -4.99 -51.47 -20.42
CA PRO A 359 -5.65 -50.48 -19.60
C PRO A 359 -5.79 -51.00 -18.17
N VAL A 360 -5.17 -50.34 -17.20
CA VAL A 360 -5.46 -50.57 -15.77
C VAL A 360 -6.18 -49.34 -15.22
N PHE A 361 -7.49 -49.28 -15.49
CA PHE A 361 -8.41 -48.58 -14.63
C PHE A 361 -8.49 -49.34 -13.30
N SER A 362 -7.92 -48.78 -12.24
CA SER A 362 -8.31 -49.15 -10.87
C SER A 362 -8.60 -47.88 -10.08
N SER A 363 -9.88 -47.60 -9.94
CA SER A 363 -10.48 -46.64 -9.02
C SER A 363 -9.91 -46.80 -7.61
N LEU A 364 -9.33 -45.73 -7.06
CA LEU A 364 -9.07 -45.62 -5.62
C LEU A 364 -10.06 -44.61 -5.02
N PRO A 365 -10.72 -44.95 -3.90
CA PRO A 365 -11.83 -44.15 -3.36
C PRO A 365 -11.32 -42.90 -2.63
N ALA A 366 -12.05 -41.79 -2.84
CA ALA A 366 -11.96 -40.58 -2.04
C ALA A 366 -12.12 -40.92 -0.55
N ARG A 367 -11.12 -40.55 0.25
CA ARG A 367 -11.13 -40.76 1.70
C ARG A 367 -12.01 -39.69 2.33
N ALA A 368 -13.29 -40.01 2.54
CA ALA A 368 -14.21 -39.19 3.30
C ALA A 368 -13.72 -39.06 4.76
N VAL A 369 -13.36 -37.86 5.17
CA VAL A 369 -13.13 -37.51 6.58
C VAL A 369 -14.50 -37.16 7.17
N ASN A 370 -15.19 -38.18 7.68
CA ASN A 370 -16.34 -37.99 8.56
C ASN A 370 -15.86 -38.16 10.01
N GLU A 371 -15.44 -37.06 10.64
CA GLU A 371 -15.43 -36.96 12.09
C GLU A 371 -16.46 -35.90 12.50
N GLU A 372 -17.51 -36.36 13.17
CA GLU A 372 -18.50 -35.49 13.80
C GLU A 372 -17.82 -34.68 14.92
N PRO A 373 -18.03 -33.36 15.00
CA PRO A 373 -17.52 -32.56 16.11
C PRO A 373 -18.25 -32.95 17.39
N GLN A 374 -17.51 -33.52 18.35
CA GLN A 374 -17.99 -33.73 19.71
C GLN A 374 -18.37 -32.38 20.35
N PRO A 375 -19.47 -32.31 21.13
CA PRO A 375 -19.92 -31.07 21.75
C PRO A 375 -18.90 -30.59 22.77
N TYR A 376 -18.22 -29.48 22.45
CA TYR A 376 -17.31 -28.82 23.38
C TYR A 376 -18.11 -28.32 24.59
N GLN A 377 -17.65 -28.67 25.79
CA GLN A 377 -18.14 -28.07 27.03
C GLN A 377 -17.76 -26.60 27.04
N THR A 378 -18.74 -25.72 27.14
CA THR A 378 -18.55 -24.27 27.22
C THR A 378 -17.93 -23.93 28.57
N PHE A 379 -16.60 -23.89 28.66
CA PHE A 379 -15.96 -23.11 29.71
C PHE A 379 -16.40 -21.65 29.52
N LEU A 380 -16.91 -21.03 30.58
CA LEU A 380 -17.25 -19.61 30.63
C LEU A 380 -15.97 -18.81 30.37
N PHE A 381 -15.70 -18.51 29.10
CA PHE A 381 -14.57 -17.68 28.68
C PHE A 381 -14.84 -16.24 29.13
N ASP A 382 -14.02 -15.71 30.03
CA ASP A 382 -14.04 -14.29 30.36
C ASP A 382 -13.19 -13.54 29.32
N PRO A 383 -13.81 -12.79 28.38
CA PRO A 383 -13.08 -12.11 27.31
C PRO A 383 -12.11 -11.03 27.82
N VAL A 384 -12.22 -10.59 29.08
CA VAL A 384 -11.31 -9.61 29.67
C VAL A 384 -10.16 -10.26 30.42
N LEU A 385 -10.38 -11.35 31.15
CA LEU A 385 -9.33 -11.95 31.97
C LEU A 385 -8.60 -13.10 31.28
N ASP A 386 -9.29 -13.95 30.54
CA ASP A 386 -8.69 -15.18 29.99
C ASP A 386 -7.55 -14.95 28.98
N PRO A 387 -7.57 -13.91 28.14
CA PRO A 387 -6.45 -13.62 27.22
C PRO A 387 -5.14 -13.21 27.92
N LEU A 388 -5.17 -12.91 29.22
CA LEU A 388 -4.06 -12.29 29.94
C LEU A 388 -3.15 -13.31 30.63
N ASN A 389 -1.84 -13.05 30.61
CA ASN A 389 -0.87 -13.81 31.40
C ASN A 389 -0.94 -13.44 32.91
N PRO A 390 -0.29 -14.20 33.81
CA PRO A 390 -0.37 -13.94 35.26
C PRO A 390 0.04 -12.52 35.69
N ALA A 391 1.07 -11.93 35.09
CA ALA A 391 1.51 -10.57 35.43
C ALA A 391 0.54 -9.49 34.92
N GLN A 392 -0.03 -9.70 33.73
CA GLN A 392 -1.08 -8.84 33.18
C GLN A 392 -2.37 -8.96 34.02
N LYS A 393 -2.74 -10.18 34.46
CA LYS A 393 -3.85 -10.40 35.40
C LYS A 393 -3.61 -9.69 36.73
N GLU A 394 -2.39 -9.75 37.27
CA GLU A 394 -2.04 -8.99 38.48
C GLU A 394 -2.25 -7.48 38.28
N ALA A 395 -1.78 -6.95 37.14
CA ALA A 395 -1.97 -5.54 36.80
C ALA A 395 -3.47 -5.18 36.61
N VAL A 396 -4.28 -6.05 36.02
CA VAL A 396 -5.73 -5.82 35.78
C VAL A 396 -6.55 -5.96 37.07
N LEU A 397 -6.19 -6.88 37.95
CA LEU A 397 -6.93 -7.17 39.18
C LEU A 397 -6.51 -6.29 40.37
N HIS A 398 -5.39 -5.56 40.29
CA HIS A 398 -4.92 -4.67 41.35
C HIS A 398 -5.99 -3.64 41.76
N GLN A 399 -6.15 -3.37 43.05
CA GLN A 399 -7.10 -2.41 43.60
C GLN A 399 -6.51 -1.68 44.80
N GLY A 400 -7.09 -0.53 45.17
CA GLY A 400 -6.87 0.12 46.47
C GLY A 400 -5.69 1.09 46.59
N SER A 401 -4.72 1.07 45.67
CA SER A 401 -3.62 2.06 45.63
C SER A 401 -3.19 2.37 44.21
N HIS A 402 -2.52 3.50 43.98
CA HIS A 402 -1.98 3.86 42.65
C HIS A 402 -1.13 2.72 42.05
N LEU A 403 -1.06 2.65 40.73
CA LEU A 403 -0.36 1.56 40.04
C LEU A 403 0.57 2.10 38.96
N LEU A 404 1.81 1.62 38.97
CA LEU A 404 2.76 1.76 37.88
C LEU A 404 2.98 0.39 37.23
N ILE A 405 2.70 0.28 35.94
CA ILE A 405 2.95 -0.92 35.15
C ILE A 405 4.21 -0.67 34.30
N VAL A 406 5.29 -1.38 34.61
CA VAL A 406 6.54 -1.35 33.85
C VAL A 406 6.47 -2.42 32.79
N ALA A 407 6.40 -2.02 31.53
CA ALA A 407 6.05 -2.93 30.45
C ALA A 407 6.94 -2.71 29.23
N GLY A 408 7.89 -3.62 29.03
CA GLY A 408 8.84 -3.57 27.92
C GLY A 408 8.18 -3.61 26.53
N PRO A 409 8.94 -3.39 25.43
CA PRO A 409 8.43 -3.51 24.07
C PRO A 409 7.72 -4.84 23.86
N GLY A 410 6.55 -4.81 23.22
CA GLY A 410 5.80 -6.01 22.82
C GLY A 410 5.25 -6.86 23.98
N THR A 411 5.24 -6.35 25.22
CA THR A 411 4.70 -7.07 26.40
C THR A 411 3.19 -6.91 26.60
N GLY A 412 2.53 -6.18 25.69
CA GLY A 412 1.09 -5.94 25.73
C GLY A 412 0.68 -4.75 26.60
N LYS A 413 1.41 -3.62 26.53
CA LYS A 413 1.09 -2.35 27.22
C LYS A 413 -0.38 -1.94 27.06
N THR A 414 -0.75 -1.60 25.84
CA THR A 414 -2.09 -1.13 25.49
C THR A 414 -3.15 -2.17 25.84
N MET A 415 -2.88 -3.47 25.58
CA MET A 415 -3.79 -4.57 25.94
C MET A 415 -4.04 -4.63 27.46
N THR A 416 -2.98 -4.53 28.26
CA THR A 416 -3.11 -4.56 29.73
C THR A 416 -3.94 -3.37 30.23
N LEU A 417 -3.70 -2.17 29.68
CA LEU A 417 -4.42 -0.96 30.07
C LEU A 417 -5.90 -1.01 29.67
N THR A 418 -6.21 -1.43 28.43
CA THR A 418 -7.61 -1.52 27.97
C THR A 418 -8.39 -2.61 28.68
N HIS A 419 -7.78 -3.77 28.94
CA HIS A 419 -8.42 -4.83 29.72
C HIS A 419 -8.63 -4.40 31.18
N ARG A 420 -7.72 -3.61 31.75
CA ARG A 420 -7.91 -3.04 33.10
C ARG A 420 -9.11 -2.10 33.15
N ILE A 421 -9.21 -1.17 32.21
CA ILE A 421 -10.35 -0.25 32.11
C ILE A 421 -11.66 -1.03 31.94
N ALA A 422 -11.68 -2.00 31.02
CA ALA A 422 -12.86 -2.84 30.79
C ALA A 422 -13.24 -3.66 32.04
N TYR A 423 -12.25 -4.19 32.77
CA TYR A 423 -12.47 -4.92 34.02
C TYR A 423 -13.11 -4.03 35.11
N GLN A 424 -12.64 -2.78 35.26
CA GLN A 424 -13.21 -1.85 36.25
C GLN A 424 -14.69 -1.57 35.96
N ILE A 425 -15.07 -1.41 34.69
CA ILE A 425 -16.47 -1.19 34.29
C ILE A 425 -17.31 -2.45 34.48
N ARG A 426 -16.88 -3.60 33.93
CA ARG A 426 -17.63 -4.86 34.00
C ARG A 426 -17.81 -5.37 35.42
N SER A 427 -16.85 -5.08 36.30
CA SER A 427 -16.90 -5.46 37.72
C SER A 427 -17.62 -4.42 38.59
N GLN A 428 -18.24 -3.39 37.99
CA GLN A 428 -18.96 -2.31 38.68
C GLN A 428 -18.10 -1.55 39.71
N LEU A 429 -16.80 -1.43 39.43
CA LEU A 429 -15.83 -0.69 40.24
C LEU A 429 -15.68 0.78 39.80
N ALA A 430 -16.16 1.10 38.59
CA ALA A 430 -16.34 2.45 38.07
C ALA A 430 -17.37 2.42 36.93
N SER A 431 -18.13 3.50 36.76
CA SER A 431 -18.92 3.76 35.55
C SER A 431 -18.02 4.29 34.43
N ALA A 432 -18.49 4.25 33.17
CA ALA A 432 -17.68 4.67 32.02
C ALA A 432 -17.33 6.17 32.05
N GLU A 433 -18.26 7.02 32.50
CA GLU A 433 -18.08 8.47 32.63
C GLU A 433 -17.05 8.86 33.72
N GLU A 434 -16.81 7.95 34.68
CA GLU A 434 -15.84 8.12 35.78
C GLU A 434 -14.39 7.86 35.37
N ILE A 435 -14.15 7.48 34.10
CA ILE A 435 -12.83 7.08 33.60
C ILE A 435 -12.26 8.14 32.65
N LEU A 436 -11.04 8.59 32.98
CA LEU A 436 -10.18 9.37 32.10
C LEU A 436 -8.98 8.53 31.68
N SER A 437 -8.78 8.37 30.37
CA SER A 437 -7.60 7.72 29.79
C SER A 437 -6.80 8.69 28.93
N LEU A 438 -5.55 8.93 29.29
CA LEU A 438 -4.65 9.88 28.66
C LEU A 438 -3.56 9.16 27.85
N THR A 439 -3.39 9.56 26.59
CA THR A 439 -2.37 9.04 25.68
C THR A 439 -1.45 10.14 25.15
N PHE A 440 -0.30 9.77 24.59
CA PHE A 440 0.65 10.74 24.03
C PHE A 440 0.22 11.30 22.65
N THR A 441 -0.40 10.46 21.79
CA THR A 441 -0.78 10.84 20.42
C THR A 441 -2.28 10.67 20.17
N ASN A 442 -2.82 11.43 19.20
CA ASN A 442 -4.20 11.29 18.76
C ASN A 442 -4.48 9.91 18.15
N LYS A 443 -3.50 9.32 17.45
CA LYS A 443 -3.60 7.95 16.91
C LYS A 443 -3.74 6.92 18.04
N ALA A 444 -2.94 7.04 19.10
CA ALA A 444 -3.05 6.17 20.27
C ALA A 444 -4.40 6.34 20.99
N ALA A 445 -4.92 7.56 21.11
CA ALA A 445 -6.25 7.81 21.66
C ALA A 445 -7.35 7.13 20.83
N ALA A 446 -7.30 7.25 19.50
CA ALA A 446 -8.26 6.61 18.59
C ALA A 446 -8.18 5.08 18.67
N GLU A 447 -6.97 4.52 18.64
CA GLU A 447 -6.76 3.08 18.77
C GLU A 447 -7.26 2.54 20.11
N MET A 448 -6.96 3.23 21.21
CA MET A 448 -7.42 2.87 22.54
C MET A 448 -8.95 2.89 22.65
N ARG A 449 -9.60 3.92 22.09
CA ARG A 449 -11.07 4.00 22.01
C ARG A 449 -11.65 2.80 21.26
N ASN A 450 -11.11 2.49 20.07
CA ASN A 450 -11.57 1.35 19.28
C ASN A 450 -11.43 0.01 20.03
N ARG A 451 -10.30 -0.18 20.73
CA ARG A 451 -10.05 -1.38 21.56
C ARG A 451 -11.03 -1.47 22.74
N LEU A 452 -11.34 -0.35 23.39
CA LEU A 452 -12.30 -0.31 24.50
C LEU A 452 -13.72 -0.61 24.02
N THR A 453 -14.15 -0.04 22.90
CA THR A 453 -15.45 -0.35 22.28
C THR A 453 -15.57 -1.83 21.92
N ALA A 454 -14.49 -2.45 21.42
CA ALA A 454 -14.51 -3.89 21.13
C ALA A 454 -14.62 -4.78 22.38
N LEU A 455 -14.06 -4.33 23.52
CA LEU A 455 -14.13 -5.05 24.80
C LEU A 455 -15.44 -4.78 25.58
N LEU A 456 -16.13 -3.69 25.25
CA LEU A 456 -17.37 -3.23 25.89
C LEU A 456 -18.43 -2.97 24.80
N PRO A 457 -19.08 -4.03 24.29
CA PRO A 457 -20.04 -3.93 23.17
C PRO A 457 -21.35 -3.20 23.52
N ASP A 458 -21.60 -2.94 24.80
CA ASP A 458 -22.68 -2.07 25.27
C ASP A 458 -22.23 -0.58 25.19
N GLU A 459 -23.15 0.38 25.02
CA GLU A 459 -22.88 1.82 24.79
C GLU A 459 -21.88 2.51 25.77
N HIS A 460 -21.50 1.84 26.86
CA HIS A 460 -20.46 2.21 27.80
C HIS A 460 -19.10 2.53 27.15
N GLY A 461 -18.70 1.84 26.07
CA GLY A 461 -17.40 2.09 25.43
C GLY A 461 -17.24 3.52 24.87
N ALA A 462 -18.33 4.10 24.35
CA ALA A 462 -18.36 5.45 23.79
C ALA A 462 -18.35 6.56 24.86
N GLN A 463 -18.70 6.23 26.10
CA GLN A 463 -18.81 7.17 27.22
C GLN A 463 -17.46 7.38 27.94
N ILE A 464 -16.45 6.55 27.66
CA ILE A 464 -15.12 6.67 28.27
C ILE A 464 -14.39 7.88 27.67
N THR A 465 -13.86 8.75 28.54
CA THR A 465 -13.07 9.91 28.10
C THR A 465 -11.65 9.46 27.74
N VAL A 466 -11.39 9.24 26.45
CA VAL A 466 -10.05 8.91 25.92
C VAL A 466 -9.48 10.12 25.16
N SER A 467 -8.41 10.71 25.66
CA SER A 467 -7.87 11.96 25.12
C SER A 467 -6.34 12.03 25.18
N THR A 468 -5.75 13.02 24.53
CA THR A 468 -4.35 13.40 24.80
C THR A 468 -4.29 14.42 25.92
N PHE A 469 -3.12 14.63 26.55
CA PHE A 469 -2.96 15.69 27.55
C PHE A 469 -3.38 17.06 27.01
N HIS A 470 -2.97 17.41 25.79
CA HIS A 470 -3.31 18.69 25.16
C HIS A 470 -4.81 18.83 24.90
N ALA A 471 -5.46 17.79 24.36
CA ALA A 471 -6.89 17.83 24.08
C ALA A 471 -7.72 17.88 25.36
N PHE A 472 -7.31 17.15 26.40
CA PHE A 472 -7.91 17.24 27.74
C PHE A 472 -7.76 18.65 28.34
N CYS A 473 -6.55 19.22 28.32
CA CYS A 473 -6.31 20.59 28.81
C CYS A 473 -7.12 21.64 28.03
N LEU A 474 -7.23 21.48 26.70
CA LEU A 474 -8.07 22.33 25.86
C LEU A 474 -9.54 22.27 26.33
N GLU A 475 -10.11 21.09 26.52
CA GLU A 475 -11.49 20.92 26.99
C GLU A 475 -11.69 21.58 28.36
N VAL A 476 -10.77 21.35 29.30
CA VAL A 476 -10.80 21.97 30.63
C VAL A 476 -10.77 23.50 30.55
N LEU A 477 -9.90 24.07 29.71
CA LEU A 477 -9.80 25.52 29.54
C LEU A 477 -11.00 26.11 28.79
N ARG A 478 -11.63 25.37 27.88
CA ARG A 478 -12.89 25.79 27.24
C ARG A 478 -14.04 25.82 28.25
N GLU A 479 -14.10 24.85 29.14
CA GLU A 479 -15.16 24.75 30.16
C GLU A 479 -14.96 25.76 31.29
N LYS A 480 -13.73 25.89 31.81
CA LYS A 480 -13.44 26.59 33.07
C LYS A 480 -12.43 27.74 32.96
N GLY A 481 -11.87 27.99 31.77
CA GLY A 481 -10.84 29.01 31.56
C GLY A 481 -11.32 30.44 31.77
N SER A 482 -12.63 30.70 31.78
CA SER A 482 -13.19 32.01 32.13
C SER A 482 -12.81 32.46 33.53
N ALA A 483 -12.54 31.53 34.46
CA ALA A 483 -12.04 31.84 35.80
C ALA A 483 -10.66 32.52 35.77
N LEU A 484 -9.86 32.22 34.73
CA LEU A 484 -8.57 32.88 34.46
C LEU A 484 -8.69 34.12 33.56
N GLY A 485 -9.91 34.50 33.16
CA GLY A 485 -10.15 35.58 32.20
C GLY A 485 -9.81 35.21 30.76
N LEU A 486 -9.71 33.92 30.42
CA LEU A 486 -9.55 33.46 29.04
C LEU A 486 -10.89 33.56 28.29
N PRO A 487 -10.88 34.03 27.03
CA PRO A 487 -12.10 34.05 26.22
C PRO A 487 -12.50 32.63 25.83
N ALA A 488 -13.81 32.33 25.80
CA ALA A 488 -14.30 30.97 25.51
C ALA A 488 -13.87 30.45 24.12
N ASP A 489 -13.58 31.36 23.20
CA ASP A 489 -13.23 31.14 21.79
C ASP A 489 -11.75 31.49 21.45
N PHE A 490 -10.83 31.47 22.43
CA PHE A 490 -9.39 31.66 22.16
C PHE A 490 -8.88 30.81 20.98
N GLY A 491 -7.99 31.34 20.14
CA GLY A 491 -7.39 30.59 19.04
C GLY A 491 -6.21 29.71 19.48
N LEU A 492 -5.82 28.74 18.64
CA LEU A 492 -4.62 27.91 18.87
C LEU A 492 -3.49 28.31 17.92
N LEU A 493 -2.31 28.58 18.47
CA LEU A 493 -1.10 28.89 17.70
C LEU A 493 -0.38 27.58 17.35
N SER A 494 -0.14 27.35 16.06
CA SER A 494 0.63 26.18 15.60
C SER A 494 2.11 26.26 15.99
N GLU A 495 2.83 25.13 15.99
CA GLU A 495 4.28 25.12 16.26
C GLU A 495 5.08 25.98 15.26
N ILE A 496 4.64 26.00 13.99
CA ILE A 496 5.23 26.83 12.92
C ILE A 496 5.06 28.32 13.27
N ASP A 497 3.85 28.68 13.72
CA ASP A 497 3.47 30.04 14.07
C ASP A 497 4.12 30.54 15.34
N ALA A 498 4.30 29.65 16.33
CA ALA A 498 5.10 29.91 17.52
C ALA A 498 6.54 30.30 17.13
N GLY A 499 7.11 29.63 16.12
CA GLY A 499 8.43 29.98 15.60
C GLY A 499 8.48 31.35 14.90
N ALA A 500 7.43 31.72 14.18
CA ALA A 500 7.32 33.04 13.55
C ALA A 500 7.16 34.16 14.60
N LEU A 501 6.29 33.95 15.59
CA LEU A 501 6.08 34.89 16.69
C LEU A 501 7.36 35.05 17.53
N ALA A 502 8.06 33.95 17.82
CA ALA A 502 9.36 33.98 18.49
C ALA A 502 10.38 34.82 17.71
N ARG A 503 10.48 34.66 16.37
CA ARG A 503 11.37 35.48 15.53
C ARG A 503 11.05 36.97 15.66
N GLN A 504 9.79 37.35 15.65
CA GLN A 504 9.35 38.74 15.78
C GLN A 504 9.70 39.33 17.16
N VAL A 505 9.47 38.58 18.24
CA VAL A 505 9.84 39.02 19.60
C VAL A 505 11.35 39.20 19.75
N LEU A 506 12.13 38.30 19.13
CA LEU A 506 13.58 38.36 19.15
C LEU A 506 14.15 39.52 18.32
N SER A 507 13.55 39.86 17.16
CA SER A 507 14.00 40.97 16.31
C SER A 507 13.73 42.34 16.92
N GLU A 508 12.64 42.50 17.66
CA GLU A 508 12.30 43.73 18.41
C GLU A 508 13.16 43.92 19.67
N SER A 509 13.91 42.89 20.07
CA SER A 509 14.77 42.96 21.24
C SER A 509 16.12 43.61 20.92
N LYS A 510 16.45 44.70 21.62
CA LYS A 510 17.73 45.43 21.50
C LYS A 510 18.97 44.61 21.92
N LYS A 511 18.80 43.39 22.44
CA LYS A 511 19.88 42.56 23.03
C LYS A 511 20.69 41.72 22.02
N GLY A 512 20.48 41.87 20.70
CA GLY A 512 21.25 41.15 19.66
C GLY A 512 20.93 39.64 19.66
N VAL A 513 20.11 39.21 18.70
CA VAL A 513 19.43 37.91 18.59
C VAL A 513 20.13 36.72 19.29
N ARG A 514 19.48 36.22 20.35
CA ARG A 514 19.67 34.87 20.90
C ARG A 514 18.92 33.90 19.98
N SER A 515 19.51 32.76 19.60
CA SER A 515 18.91 31.79 18.67
C SER A 515 17.42 31.51 18.94
N VAL A 516 16.57 31.62 17.91
CA VAL A 516 15.13 31.29 17.97
C VAL A 516 14.93 29.84 18.40
N ALA A 517 15.73 28.93 17.83
CA ALA A 517 15.69 27.52 18.19
C ALA A 517 16.02 27.29 19.67
N ARG A 518 16.99 28.06 20.21
CA ARG A 518 17.26 28.05 21.65
C ARG A 518 16.05 28.56 22.43
N PHE A 519 15.48 29.70 22.06
CA PHE A 519 14.32 30.26 22.77
C PHE A 519 13.14 29.30 22.80
N LEU A 520 12.75 28.71 21.66
CA LEU A 520 11.66 27.74 21.59
C LEU A 520 11.93 26.48 22.41
N ARG A 521 13.18 26.03 22.49
CA ARG A 521 13.56 24.87 23.33
C ARG A 521 13.44 25.17 24.83
N GLU A 522 13.79 26.39 25.27
CA GLU A 522 13.67 26.79 26.68
C GLU A 522 12.24 27.26 27.05
N LEU A 523 11.41 27.59 26.06
CA LEU A 523 10.07 28.18 26.24
C LEU A 523 9.16 27.36 27.18
N PRO A 524 9.07 26.02 27.11
CA PRO A 524 8.25 25.24 28.03
C PRO A 524 8.69 25.41 29.49
N GLY A 525 10.00 25.41 29.74
CA GLY A 525 10.58 25.64 31.06
C GLY A 525 10.30 27.05 31.59
N LEU A 526 10.37 28.06 30.72
CA LEU A 526 10.04 29.46 31.07
C LEU A 526 8.56 29.64 31.40
N LYS A 527 7.66 29.00 30.64
CA LYS A 527 6.22 29.01 30.90
C LYS A 527 5.90 28.37 32.26
N LEU A 528 6.45 27.19 32.55
CA LEU A 528 6.27 26.54 33.85
C LEU A 528 6.84 27.38 35.00
N ALA A 529 8.06 27.93 34.83
CA ALA A 529 8.69 28.81 35.82
C ALA A 529 7.88 30.07 36.11
N SER A 530 6.98 30.49 35.20
CA SER A 530 6.10 31.64 35.41
C SER A 530 5.02 31.41 36.48
N LEU A 531 4.81 30.16 36.90
CA LEU A 531 3.94 29.80 38.01
C LEU A 531 4.64 29.87 39.38
N GLU A 532 5.97 29.89 39.43
CA GLU A 532 6.74 29.87 40.68
C GLU A 532 7.19 31.28 41.12
N GLU A 533 7.02 31.62 42.39
CA GLU A 533 7.56 32.85 42.99
C GLU A 533 9.08 32.71 43.20
N GLY A 534 9.90 33.27 42.29
CA GLY A 534 11.35 33.43 42.50
C GLY A 534 12.26 33.08 41.31
N LYS A 535 11.79 32.38 40.28
CA LYS A 535 12.59 32.01 39.10
C LYS A 535 12.59 33.03 37.95
N LYS A 536 12.06 34.24 38.17
CA LYS A 536 11.98 35.35 37.19
C LYS A 536 13.34 35.98 36.83
N SER A 537 14.45 35.42 37.31
CA SER A 537 15.81 35.96 37.10
C SER A 537 16.49 35.46 35.81
N ASP A 538 15.88 34.54 35.05
CA ASP A 538 16.46 34.09 33.78
C ASP A 538 16.48 35.27 32.76
N PRO A 539 17.63 35.58 32.13
CA PRO A 539 17.69 36.61 31.09
C PRO A 539 16.73 36.41 29.91
N LEU A 540 16.24 35.20 29.64
CA LEU A 540 15.23 34.88 28.62
C LEU A 540 13.80 35.16 29.10
N PHE A 541 13.57 35.36 30.39
CA PHE A 541 12.24 35.62 30.95
C PHE A 541 11.63 36.91 30.39
N ASP A 542 12.43 37.98 30.22
CA ASP A 542 12.01 39.22 29.54
C ASP A 542 11.43 38.97 28.13
N LEU A 543 12.01 38.01 27.40
CA LEU A 543 11.58 37.66 26.04
C LEU A 543 10.32 36.80 26.09
N TYR A 544 10.24 35.88 27.05
CA TYR A 544 9.04 35.11 27.33
C TYR A 544 7.85 36.01 27.67
N GLU A 545 8.01 37.02 28.54
CA GLU A 545 6.92 37.95 28.90
C GLU A 545 6.41 38.71 27.68
N LYS A 546 7.32 39.17 26.80
CA LYS A 546 6.93 39.80 25.53
C LYS A 546 6.22 38.84 24.58
N TYR A 547 6.69 37.60 24.50
CA TYR A 547 6.05 36.55 23.72
C TYR A 547 4.63 36.28 24.22
N GLN A 548 4.44 36.08 25.53
CA GLN A 548 3.10 35.90 26.10
C GLN A 548 2.21 37.12 25.95
N LEU A 549 2.75 38.34 26.11
CA LEU A 549 1.97 39.55 25.94
C LEU A 549 1.41 39.66 24.52
N LYS A 550 2.23 39.36 23.51
CA LYS A 550 1.78 39.31 22.12
C LYS A 550 0.77 38.19 21.89
N LEU A 551 1.06 36.99 22.35
CA LEU A 551 0.20 35.82 22.16
C LEU A 551 -1.20 36.06 22.76
N ARG A 552 -1.26 36.60 23.98
CA ARG A 552 -2.51 37.02 24.63
C ARG A 552 -3.19 38.18 23.91
N GLY A 553 -2.43 39.14 23.39
CA GLY A 553 -2.95 40.24 22.57
C GLY A 553 -3.62 39.78 21.28
N LEU A 554 -3.23 38.61 20.76
CA LEU A 554 -3.88 37.94 19.63
C LEU A 554 -5.10 37.10 20.03
N GLY A 555 -5.38 36.98 21.34
CA GLY A 555 -6.45 36.12 21.84
C GLY A 555 -6.19 34.63 21.61
N MET A 556 -4.92 34.20 21.58
CA MET A 556 -4.53 32.83 21.27
C MET A 556 -3.71 32.19 22.39
N LEU A 557 -3.65 30.86 22.40
CA LEU A 557 -2.77 30.04 23.24
C LEU A 557 -1.94 29.11 22.35
N ASP A 558 -0.70 28.83 22.73
CA ASP A 558 0.09 27.76 22.09
C ASP A 558 -0.11 26.41 22.81
N LEU A 559 0.46 25.33 22.25
CA LEU A 559 0.30 23.98 22.82
C LEU A 559 0.79 23.89 24.27
N TYR A 560 1.88 24.59 24.61
CA TYR A 560 2.43 24.58 25.97
C TYR A 560 1.57 25.40 26.95
N ASP A 561 0.92 26.46 26.47
CA ASP A 561 -0.04 27.23 27.29
C ASP A 561 -1.24 26.39 27.71
N LEU A 562 -1.69 25.44 26.89
CA LEU A 562 -2.81 24.57 27.28
C LEU A 562 -2.52 23.86 28.60
N GLU A 563 -1.33 23.29 28.74
CA GLU A 563 -0.92 22.58 29.95
C GLU A 563 -0.64 23.56 31.11
N VAL A 564 0.11 24.64 30.85
CA VAL A 564 0.53 25.58 31.91
C VAL A 564 -0.63 26.41 32.45
N GLU A 565 -1.54 26.87 31.60
CA GLU A 565 -2.73 27.60 32.04
C GLU A 565 -3.75 26.65 32.72
N THR A 566 -3.82 25.38 32.34
CA THR A 566 -4.60 24.37 33.10
C THR A 566 -4.02 24.18 34.51
N LEU A 567 -2.70 24.08 34.62
CA LEU A 567 -2.04 24.01 35.94
C LEU A 567 -2.27 25.29 36.75
N ARG A 568 -2.20 26.47 36.11
CA ARG A 568 -2.53 27.76 36.74
C ARG A 568 -3.97 27.79 37.25
N LEU A 569 -4.92 27.27 36.47
CA LEU A 569 -6.32 27.14 36.88
C LEU A 569 -6.41 26.30 38.15
N PHE A 570 -5.77 25.14 38.21
CA PHE A 570 -5.82 24.27 39.38
C PHE A 570 -5.15 24.87 40.62
N GLN A 571 -4.09 25.66 40.45
CA GLN A 571 -3.41 26.34 41.56
C GLN A 571 -4.24 27.51 42.13
N ASN A 572 -4.86 28.32 41.25
CA ASN A 572 -5.62 29.50 41.65
C ASN A 572 -7.07 29.17 42.04
N HIS A 573 -7.63 28.11 41.47
CA HIS A 573 -8.99 27.64 41.64
C HIS A 573 -9.00 26.13 41.93
N PRO A 574 -8.56 25.70 43.15
CA PRO A 574 -8.49 24.28 43.50
C PRO A 574 -9.82 23.54 43.37
N GLU A 575 -10.95 24.24 43.44
CA GLU A 575 -12.29 23.72 43.18
C GLU A 575 -12.43 23.12 41.77
N ALA A 576 -11.76 23.68 40.76
CA ALA A 576 -11.79 23.17 39.39
C ALA A 576 -11.14 21.78 39.30
N ALA A 577 -10.02 21.58 40.00
CA ALA A 577 -9.37 20.28 40.11
C ALA A 577 -10.23 19.28 40.90
N ALA A 578 -10.88 19.73 41.98
CA ALA A 578 -11.76 18.88 42.80
C ALA A 578 -13.03 18.43 42.03
N GLU A 579 -13.63 19.29 41.22
CA GLU A 579 -14.75 18.92 40.35
C GLU A 579 -14.34 17.87 39.31
N LEU A 580 -13.18 18.05 38.67
CA LEU A 580 -12.65 17.06 37.72
C LEU A 580 -12.24 15.76 38.41
N ALA A 581 -11.68 15.82 39.62
CA ALA A 581 -11.38 14.64 40.42
C ALA A 581 -12.63 13.85 40.81
N LYS A 582 -13.74 14.55 41.09
CA LYS A 582 -15.05 13.93 41.33
C LYS A 582 -15.64 13.33 40.05
N ARG A 583 -15.47 13.99 38.90
CA ARG A 583 -15.90 13.49 37.58
C ARG A 583 -15.07 12.29 37.13
N PHE A 584 -13.77 12.28 37.40
CA PHE A 584 -12.82 11.27 36.95
C PHE A 584 -12.05 10.65 38.12
N PRO A 585 -12.71 9.87 38.99
CA PRO A 585 -12.03 9.20 40.11
C PRO A 585 -11.05 8.11 39.66
N LYS A 586 -11.07 7.68 38.38
CA LYS A 586 -10.12 6.71 37.81
C LYS A 586 -9.38 7.32 36.61
N ILE A 587 -8.07 7.55 36.77
CA ILE A 587 -7.20 8.09 35.72
C ILE A 587 -6.23 7.00 35.25
N PHE A 588 -6.12 6.84 33.95
CA PHE A 588 -5.20 5.94 33.27
C PHE A 588 -4.29 6.73 32.35
N VAL A 589 -2.98 6.45 32.37
CA VAL A 589 -2.00 7.16 31.55
C VAL A 589 -1.13 6.15 30.82
N ASP A 590 -1.16 6.22 29.49
CA ASP A 590 -0.30 5.43 28.60
C ASP A 590 0.99 6.19 28.26
N GLU A 591 2.04 5.45 27.91
CA GLU A 591 3.38 5.96 27.60
C GLU A 591 3.91 6.96 28.64
N TYR A 592 3.81 6.61 29.92
CA TYR A 592 4.13 7.53 31.04
C TYR A 592 5.58 8.04 31.02
N GLN A 593 6.52 7.30 30.41
CA GLN A 593 7.91 7.74 30.26
C GLN A 593 8.06 9.01 29.40
N ASP A 594 7.07 9.29 28.55
CA ASP A 594 7.08 10.44 27.64
C ASP A 594 6.34 11.67 28.24
N THR A 595 5.97 11.60 29.53
CA THR A 595 5.36 12.73 30.22
C THR A 595 6.37 13.82 30.55
N ASN A 596 5.92 15.07 30.48
CA ASN A 596 6.68 16.23 30.93
C ASN A 596 6.32 16.62 32.38
N ARG A 597 7.09 17.53 32.98
CA ARG A 597 6.86 17.94 34.38
C ARG A 597 5.49 18.58 34.62
N THR A 598 5.00 19.42 33.69
CA THR A 598 3.70 20.09 33.80
C THR A 598 2.56 19.09 33.86
N GLN A 599 2.59 18.07 32.99
CA GLN A 599 1.60 16.99 32.95
C GLN A 599 1.54 16.23 34.28
N VAL A 600 2.69 15.92 34.90
CA VAL A 600 2.73 15.27 36.22
C VAL A 600 2.14 16.17 37.30
N GLU A 601 2.41 17.48 37.30
CA GLU A 601 1.82 18.41 38.29
C GLU A 601 0.31 18.59 38.11
N ILE A 602 -0.21 18.52 36.87
CA ILE A 602 -1.66 18.47 36.60
C ILE A 602 -2.28 17.23 37.24
N LEU A 603 -1.68 16.04 37.02
CA LEU A 603 -2.14 14.78 37.62
C LEU A 603 -2.10 14.85 39.16
N LYS A 604 -1.03 15.38 39.73
CA LYS A 604 -0.89 15.55 41.19
C LYS A 604 -1.96 16.48 41.76
N SER A 605 -2.30 17.56 41.05
CA SER A 605 -3.35 18.49 41.46
C SER A 605 -4.73 17.83 41.48
N MET A 606 -5.03 16.95 40.50
CA MET A 606 -6.26 16.15 40.48
C MET A 606 -6.29 15.09 41.59
N VAL A 607 -5.15 14.44 41.89
CA VAL A 607 -5.07 13.43 42.94
C VAL A 607 -5.14 14.03 44.35
N SER A 608 -4.56 15.21 44.56
CA SER A 608 -4.36 15.82 45.88
C SER A 608 -5.46 16.81 46.29
N CYS A 609 -6.65 16.74 45.70
CA CYS A 609 -7.71 17.77 45.71
C CYS A 609 -8.40 18.03 47.08
N GLY A 610 -7.64 18.32 48.13
CA GLY A 610 -8.05 19.23 49.21
C GLY A 610 -8.80 18.66 50.42
N THR A 611 -8.73 17.36 50.75
CA THR A 611 -9.34 16.85 52.00
C THR A 611 -8.45 15.84 52.74
N ASP A 612 -8.51 15.86 54.08
CA ASP A 612 -7.83 14.95 55.03
C ASP A 612 -8.31 13.47 54.95
N LEU A 613 -8.90 13.05 53.84
CA LEU A 613 -9.31 11.67 53.57
C LEU A 613 -8.28 10.99 52.65
N PRO A 614 -8.00 9.68 52.81
CA PRO A 614 -7.16 8.95 51.86
C PRO A 614 -7.79 9.00 50.45
N CYS A 615 -6.96 9.47 49.49
CA CYS A 615 -7.22 9.76 48.07
C CYS A 615 -8.51 9.16 47.44
N ALA A 616 -9.41 10.04 46.97
CA ALA A 616 -10.58 9.65 46.19
C ALA A 616 -10.24 9.25 44.74
N VAL A 617 -9.11 9.74 44.19
CA VAL A 617 -8.69 9.46 42.81
C VAL A 617 -7.63 8.37 42.77
N TYR A 618 -7.87 7.36 41.93
CA TYR A 618 -6.93 6.29 41.62
C TYR A 618 -6.22 6.58 40.30
N LEU A 619 -4.89 6.43 40.28
CA LEU A 619 -4.03 6.65 39.11
C LEU A 619 -3.35 5.34 38.69
N CYS A 620 -3.44 5.01 37.41
CA CYS A 620 -2.73 3.90 36.78
C CYS A 620 -1.88 4.42 35.63
N ALA A 621 -0.56 4.34 35.77
CA ALA A 621 0.36 4.66 34.69
C ALA A 621 0.97 3.39 34.11
N ILE A 622 1.17 3.34 32.79
CA ILE A 622 1.92 2.28 32.11
C ILE A 622 2.97 2.90 31.19
N GLY A 623 4.12 2.25 31.08
CA GLY A 623 5.18 2.70 30.19
C GLY A 623 6.43 1.87 30.27
N ASP A 624 7.42 2.28 29.48
CA ASP A 624 8.75 1.69 29.44
C ASP A 624 9.82 2.79 29.50
N PRO A 625 10.62 2.89 30.57
CA PRO A 625 11.67 3.90 30.65
C PRO A 625 12.73 3.76 29.55
N ASP A 626 12.89 2.58 28.95
CA ASP A 626 13.84 2.36 27.84
C ASP A 626 13.33 2.85 26.49
N GLN A 627 12.06 3.21 26.40
CA GLN A 627 11.43 3.75 25.19
C GLN A 627 11.26 5.28 25.24
N ALA A 628 11.85 5.96 26.22
CA ALA A 628 11.80 7.41 26.35
C ALA A 628 12.64 8.10 25.25
N ILE A 629 12.03 8.34 24.08
CA ILE A 629 12.70 8.95 22.92
C ILE A 629 12.31 10.41 22.70
N TYR A 630 11.29 10.92 23.41
CA TYR A 630 10.78 12.29 23.25
C TYR A 630 11.45 13.34 24.15
N GLY A 631 12.63 13.06 24.70
CA GLY A 631 13.35 14.01 25.56
C GLY A 631 13.63 15.37 24.89
N PHE A 632 13.80 15.41 23.56
CA PHE A 632 13.95 16.66 22.82
C PHE A 632 12.69 17.53 22.76
N ARG A 633 11.51 16.97 23.08
CA ARG A 633 10.22 17.68 23.23
C ARG A 633 9.89 18.01 24.69
N GLY A 634 10.82 17.78 25.62
CA GLY A 634 10.65 18.11 27.04
C GLY A 634 10.07 16.98 27.90
N ALA A 635 9.94 15.75 27.38
CA ALA A 635 9.66 14.58 28.20
C ALA A 635 10.81 14.33 29.19
N ASP A 636 10.47 13.92 30.41
CA ASP A 636 11.45 13.64 31.48
C ASP A 636 11.21 12.24 32.04
N VAL A 637 12.06 11.28 31.67
CA VAL A 637 11.98 9.89 32.15
C VAL A 637 12.10 9.78 33.66
N GLU A 638 12.69 10.78 34.34
CA GLU A 638 12.71 10.82 35.81
C GLU A 638 11.29 10.89 36.40
N ASN A 639 10.29 11.37 35.67
CA ASN A 639 8.88 11.26 36.08
C ASN A 639 8.47 9.81 36.32
N PHE A 640 8.91 8.89 35.45
CA PHE A 640 8.65 7.47 35.58
C PHE A 640 9.30 6.90 36.85
N HIS A 641 10.56 7.26 37.12
CA HIS A 641 11.29 6.80 38.30
C HIS A 641 10.78 7.42 39.61
N ARG A 642 10.26 8.64 39.57
CA ARG A 642 9.68 9.35 40.71
C ARG A 642 8.22 8.98 40.98
N PHE A 643 7.56 8.16 40.17
CA PHE A 643 6.12 7.88 40.31
C PHE A 643 5.72 7.47 41.74
N ALA A 644 6.47 6.60 42.40
CA ALA A 644 6.17 6.17 43.77
C ALA A 644 6.40 7.27 44.83
N GLN A 645 7.22 8.28 44.52
CA GLN A 645 7.44 9.46 45.36
C GLN A 645 6.32 10.49 45.13
N ASP A 646 5.93 10.71 43.86
CA ASP A 646 4.86 11.64 43.48
C ASP A 646 3.47 11.11 43.87
N PHE A 647 3.28 9.79 43.91
CA PHE A 647 2.03 9.11 44.30
C PHE A 647 2.29 8.05 45.40
N PRO A 648 2.38 8.46 46.67
CA PRO A 648 2.67 7.56 47.78
C PRO A 648 1.72 6.36 47.85
N GLY A 649 2.26 5.17 48.14
CA GLY A 649 1.49 3.92 48.17
C GLY A 649 1.32 3.24 46.81
N ALA A 650 1.89 3.80 45.74
CA ALA A 650 1.88 3.16 44.43
C ALA A 650 2.52 1.77 44.45
N LYS A 651 1.83 0.79 43.86
CA LYS A 651 2.36 -0.55 43.59
C LYS A 651 2.97 -0.59 42.18
N THR A 652 4.08 -1.30 42.03
CA THR A 652 4.70 -1.54 40.72
C THR A 652 4.49 -2.98 40.27
N VAL A 653 4.04 -3.18 39.03
CA VAL A 653 3.92 -4.49 38.38
C VAL A 653 4.76 -4.49 37.10
N THR A 654 5.57 -5.54 36.87
CA THR A 654 6.48 -5.62 35.71
C THR A 654 6.04 -6.71 34.74
N LEU A 655 5.91 -6.36 33.45
CA LEU A 655 5.58 -7.29 32.36
C LEU A 655 6.86 -7.71 31.63
N LEU A 656 7.12 -9.02 31.56
CA LEU A 656 8.37 -9.58 31.00
C LEU A 656 8.17 -10.51 29.79
N VAL A 657 6.93 -10.89 29.50
CA VAL A 657 6.60 -11.80 28.40
C VAL A 657 6.34 -10.96 27.15
N ASN A 658 7.12 -11.17 26.10
CA ASN A 658 7.00 -10.48 24.81
C ASN A 658 6.26 -11.36 23.80
N TYR A 659 5.28 -10.77 23.13
CA TYR A 659 4.40 -11.40 22.15
C TYR A 659 4.65 -10.93 20.71
N ARG A 660 5.66 -10.07 20.49
CA ARG A 660 5.90 -9.39 19.20
C ARG A 660 7.13 -9.91 18.47
N SER A 661 8.19 -10.27 19.19
CA SER A 661 9.51 -10.51 18.64
C SER A 661 10.02 -11.88 19.03
N THR A 662 10.83 -12.46 18.14
CA THR A 662 11.51 -13.74 18.37
C THR A 662 12.65 -13.58 19.38
N GLN A 663 13.06 -14.68 20.00
CA GLN A 663 14.07 -14.63 21.06
C GLN A 663 15.43 -14.01 20.62
N PRO A 664 15.96 -14.26 19.40
CA PRO A 664 17.19 -13.61 18.93
C PRO A 664 17.13 -12.07 18.88
N ILE A 665 16.00 -11.50 18.44
CA ILE A 665 15.80 -10.04 18.42
C ILE A 665 15.80 -9.49 19.85
N LEU A 666 15.13 -10.17 20.78
CA LEU A 666 15.07 -9.77 22.18
C LEU A 666 16.45 -9.83 22.85
N ASP A 667 17.25 -10.85 22.55
CA ASP A 667 18.61 -10.99 23.08
C ASP A 667 19.55 -9.92 22.51
N ALA A 668 19.43 -9.58 21.23
CA ALA A 668 20.18 -8.48 20.62
C ALA A 668 19.82 -7.13 21.29
N ALA A 669 18.53 -6.83 21.41
CA ALA A 669 18.05 -5.61 22.06
C ALA A 669 18.49 -5.54 23.54
N SER A 670 18.36 -6.64 24.28
CA SER A 670 18.79 -6.72 25.67
C SER A 670 20.29 -6.50 25.85
N SER A 671 21.10 -6.98 24.90
CA SER A 671 22.56 -6.81 24.93
C SER A 671 22.96 -5.37 24.66
N LEU A 672 22.31 -4.72 23.68
CA LEU A 672 22.51 -3.30 23.36
C LEU A 672 22.16 -2.40 24.54
N LEU A 673 21.03 -2.67 25.21
CA LEU A 673 20.54 -1.89 26.37
C LEU A 673 21.20 -2.31 27.71
N GLN A 674 22.10 -3.30 27.70
CA GLN A 674 22.75 -3.86 28.90
C GLN A 674 21.75 -4.27 30.00
N LYS A 675 20.61 -4.85 29.59
CA LYS A 675 19.51 -5.19 30.49
C LYS A 675 19.86 -6.40 31.36
N LYS A 676 19.73 -6.22 32.68
CA LYS A 676 19.87 -7.31 33.66
C LYS A 676 18.69 -8.29 33.61
N GLN A 677 17.48 -7.78 33.39
CA GLN A 677 16.26 -8.58 33.29
C GLN A 677 15.83 -8.64 31.83
N LYS A 678 15.94 -9.83 31.23
CA LYS A 678 15.60 -10.06 29.83
C LYS A 678 14.12 -10.29 29.63
N LEU A 679 13.58 -9.81 28.50
CA LEU A 679 12.27 -10.21 28.01
C LEU A 679 12.31 -11.66 27.49
N LYS A 680 11.19 -12.37 27.62
CA LYS A 680 11.03 -13.73 27.11
C LYS A 680 10.03 -13.74 25.97
N GLY A 681 10.46 -14.17 24.78
CA GLY A 681 9.58 -14.29 23.61
C GLY A 681 8.74 -15.56 23.65
N VAL A 682 7.50 -15.50 23.16
CA VAL A 682 6.62 -16.68 22.99
C VAL A 682 6.61 -17.23 21.56
N LEU A 683 7.14 -16.48 20.59
CA LEU A 683 7.13 -16.84 19.16
C LEU A 683 8.21 -17.88 18.76
N GLY A 684 9.04 -18.34 19.71
CA GLY A 684 10.08 -19.35 19.46
C GLY A 684 11.44 -18.79 18.98
N ILE A 685 12.25 -19.68 18.40
CA ILE A 685 13.57 -19.38 17.84
C ILE A 685 13.34 -18.87 16.41
N GLY A 686 13.48 -17.56 16.19
CA GLY A 686 13.47 -16.97 14.86
C GLY A 686 14.85 -16.97 14.21
N GLU A 687 14.94 -16.34 13.03
CA GLU A 687 16.23 -16.10 12.38
C GLU A 687 17.15 -15.19 13.22
N LEU A 688 18.45 -15.34 13.00
CA LEU A 688 19.45 -14.47 13.61
C LEU A 688 19.40 -13.08 12.97
N VAL A 689 19.66 -12.04 13.78
CA VAL A 689 19.82 -10.67 13.29
C VAL A 689 21.01 -10.62 12.33
N GLN A 690 20.76 -10.22 11.08
CA GLN A 690 21.77 -10.08 10.05
C GLN A 690 22.32 -8.65 10.04
N ILE A 691 23.61 -8.51 9.77
CA ILE A 691 24.30 -7.22 9.65
C ILE A 691 25.09 -7.25 8.35
N SER A 692 24.89 -6.24 7.51
CA SER A 692 25.55 -6.10 6.21
C SER A 692 26.25 -4.75 6.14
N ASP A 693 27.53 -4.76 5.80
CA ASP A 693 28.32 -3.54 5.58
C ASP A 693 28.20 -3.10 4.12
N CYS A 694 27.72 -1.87 3.90
CA CYS A 694 27.59 -1.25 2.57
C CYS A 694 28.54 -0.05 2.46
N ARG A 695 29.12 0.21 1.28
CA ARG A 695 30.08 1.31 1.07
C ARG A 695 29.41 2.64 0.80
N THR A 696 28.20 2.62 0.25
CA THR A 696 27.41 3.82 -0.08
C THR A 696 25.94 3.61 0.30
N GLU A 697 25.20 4.71 0.45
CA GLU A 697 23.75 4.70 0.67
C GLU A 697 22.99 4.06 -0.51
N ALA A 698 23.49 4.23 -1.74
CA ALA A 698 22.91 3.59 -2.91
C ALA A 698 23.11 2.05 -2.89
N GLU A 699 24.28 1.58 -2.44
CA GLU A 699 24.54 0.14 -2.27
C GLU A 699 23.67 -0.47 -1.17
N GLU A 700 23.47 0.25 -0.06
CA GLU A 700 22.54 -0.16 1.00
C GLU A 700 21.10 -0.25 0.48
N ALA A 701 20.64 0.75 -0.28
CA ALA A 701 19.30 0.78 -0.83
C ALA A 701 19.05 -0.38 -1.82
N GLU A 702 20.01 -0.66 -2.72
CA GLU A 702 19.93 -1.80 -3.64
C GLU A 702 19.98 -3.15 -2.91
N MET A 703 20.81 -3.29 -1.88
CA MET A 703 20.84 -4.50 -1.05
C MET A 703 19.47 -4.75 -0.38
N ILE A 704 18.80 -3.70 0.10
CA ILE A 704 17.45 -3.82 0.67
C ILE A 704 16.42 -4.19 -0.41
N VAL A 705 16.50 -3.63 -1.62
CA VAL A 705 15.68 -4.06 -2.77
C VAL A 705 15.83 -5.56 -3.00
N GLU A 706 17.07 -6.05 -3.08
CA GLU A 706 17.35 -7.48 -3.27
C GLU A 706 16.77 -8.35 -2.14
N GLN A 707 16.85 -7.90 -0.88
CA GLN A 707 16.23 -8.63 0.24
C GLN A 707 14.70 -8.65 0.17
N ILE A 708 14.07 -7.52 -0.18
CA ILE A 708 12.62 -7.46 -0.36
C ILE A 708 12.18 -8.42 -1.48
N GLU A 709 12.86 -8.39 -2.63
CA GLU A 709 12.58 -9.30 -3.74
C GLU A 709 12.74 -10.77 -3.31
N LYS A 710 13.80 -11.09 -2.56
CA LYS A 710 14.03 -12.44 -2.05
C LYS A 710 12.92 -12.90 -1.11
N LEU A 711 12.56 -12.08 -0.12
CA LEU A 711 11.53 -12.39 0.88
C LEU A 711 10.13 -12.53 0.29
N ILE A 712 9.83 -11.83 -0.82
CA ILE A 712 8.57 -11.95 -1.56
C ILE A 712 8.59 -13.15 -2.52
N GLY A 713 9.76 -13.77 -2.77
CA GLY A 713 9.93 -14.82 -3.75
C GLY A 713 9.86 -14.31 -5.20
N GLY A 714 10.41 -13.12 -5.46
CA GLY A 714 10.51 -12.47 -6.78
C GLY A 714 9.32 -11.57 -7.13
N THR A 715 9.61 -10.42 -7.74
CA THR A 715 8.64 -9.40 -8.20
C THR A 715 8.38 -9.45 -9.70
N SER A 716 9.25 -10.13 -10.46
CA SER A 716 9.15 -10.30 -11.91
C SER A 716 9.64 -11.70 -12.36
N TYR A 717 9.29 -12.11 -13.59
CA TYR A 717 9.87 -13.32 -14.19
C TYR A 717 11.39 -13.23 -14.31
N PHE A 718 11.93 -12.04 -14.56
CA PHE A 718 13.38 -11.83 -14.64
C PHE A 718 14.07 -12.12 -13.30
N SER A 719 13.49 -11.68 -12.18
CA SER A 719 14.03 -11.93 -10.83
C SER A 719 14.06 -13.44 -10.50
N LEU A 720 13.09 -14.21 -10.99
CA LEU A 720 13.05 -15.67 -10.86
C LEU A 720 13.99 -16.40 -11.82
N ASP A 721 13.96 -16.05 -13.11
CA ASP A 721 14.76 -16.71 -14.16
C ASP A 721 16.27 -16.46 -13.99
N SER A 722 16.66 -15.31 -13.43
CA SER A 722 18.05 -14.94 -13.16
C SER A 722 18.61 -15.55 -11.87
N GLY A 723 17.76 -16.17 -11.04
CA GLY A 723 18.13 -16.72 -9.74
C GLY A 723 18.38 -15.67 -8.64
N ARG A 724 17.97 -14.40 -8.85
CA ARG A 724 17.97 -13.35 -7.81
C ARG A 724 17.00 -13.67 -6.67
N ALA A 725 15.86 -14.27 -7.01
CA ALA A 725 14.96 -14.92 -6.06
C ALA A 725 14.90 -16.41 -6.42
N SER A 726 15.25 -17.28 -5.47
CA SER A 726 15.21 -18.73 -5.70
C SER A 726 13.86 -19.29 -5.25
N SER A 727 13.25 -20.18 -6.04
CA SER A 727 12.10 -21.00 -5.63
C SER A 727 12.41 -22.02 -4.52
N GLN A 728 13.65 -22.00 -3.99
CA GLN A 728 14.21 -23.03 -3.13
C GLN A 728 14.19 -22.66 -1.64
N ASP A 729 13.95 -21.39 -1.32
CA ASP A 729 13.82 -20.95 0.06
C ASP A 729 12.36 -21.18 0.50
N GLU A 730 12.14 -21.72 1.71
CA GLU A 730 10.83 -21.73 2.36
C GLU A 730 10.44 -20.28 2.60
N HIS A 731 9.85 -19.65 1.58
CA HIS A 731 9.47 -18.24 1.68
C HIS A 731 8.38 -18.14 2.73
N GLU A 732 8.65 -17.37 3.78
CA GLU A 732 7.59 -16.86 4.62
C GLU A 732 6.59 -16.15 3.70
N ASN A 733 5.29 -16.42 3.85
CA ASN A 733 4.26 -15.71 3.11
C ASN A 733 4.28 -14.24 3.55
N LEU A 734 5.21 -13.44 3.03
CA LEU A 734 5.40 -12.02 3.28
C LEU A 734 5.00 -11.24 2.03
N GLY A 735 4.33 -10.11 2.24
CA GLY A 735 4.03 -9.11 1.23
C GLY A 735 4.69 -7.79 1.59
N PHE A 736 4.57 -6.79 0.71
CA PHE A 736 5.18 -5.48 0.93
C PHE A 736 4.74 -4.82 2.25
N GLY A 737 3.48 -5.01 2.66
CA GLY A 737 2.94 -4.46 3.91
C GLY A 737 3.52 -5.06 5.20
N ASP A 738 4.24 -6.18 5.13
CA ASP A 738 4.90 -6.79 6.29
C ASP A 738 6.32 -6.26 6.52
N MET A 739 6.81 -5.40 5.63
CA MET A 739 8.18 -4.92 5.62
C MET A 739 8.23 -3.44 6.00
N ALA A 740 9.24 -3.07 6.79
CA ALA A 740 9.49 -1.69 7.18
C ALA A 740 10.98 -1.39 7.15
N VAL A 741 11.35 -0.26 6.55
CA VAL A 741 12.72 0.28 6.57
C VAL A 741 12.75 1.45 7.55
N LEU A 742 13.54 1.29 8.61
CA LEU A 742 13.67 2.29 9.67
C LEU A 742 15.03 2.99 9.57
N PHE A 743 15.01 4.30 9.45
CA PHE A 743 16.22 5.13 9.36
C PHE A 743 16.21 6.25 10.42
N ARG A 744 17.39 6.80 10.71
CA ARG A 744 17.58 7.75 11.82
C ARG A 744 17.18 9.19 11.46
N LEU A 745 17.43 9.59 10.22
CA LEU A 745 17.17 10.93 9.69
C LEU A 745 16.34 10.82 8.42
N ASN A 746 15.38 11.73 8.22
CA ASN A 746 14.52 11.71 7.04
C ASN A 746 15.32 11.71 5.73
N ALA A 747 16.43 12.46 5.64
CA ALA A 747 17.27 12.51 4.45
C ALA A 747 17.84 11.14 3.98
N GLN A 748 17.94 10.15 4.89
CA GLN A 748 18.36 8.80 4.50
C GLN A 748 17.30 8.07 3.68
N GLY A 749 16.03 8.50 3.76
CA GLY A 749 14.92 7.93 2.99
C GLY A 749 15.07 8.12 1.48
N ASP A 750 15.73 9.19 1.04
CA ASP A 750 15.75 9.61 -0.37
C ASP A 750 16.41 8.54 -1.27
N ALA A 751 17.51 7.92 -0.81
CA ALA A 751 18.18 6.83 -1.53
C ALA A 751 17.28 5.57 -1.66
N PHE A 752 16.48 5.26 -0.63
CA PHE A 752 15.55 4.14 -0.67
C PHE A 752 14.38 4.41 -1.61
N GLU A 753 13.83 5.63 -1.63
CA GLU A 753 12.74 6.00 -2.54
C GLU A 753 13.17 5.88 -4.00
N GLU A 754 14.38 6.35 -4.33
CA GLU A 754 14.93 6.23 -5.68
C GLU A 754 15.08 4.75 -6.07
N ALA A 755 15.68 3.93 -5.20
CA ALA A 755 15.89 2.51 -5.44
C ALA A 755 14.57 1.74 -5.58
N PHE A 756 13.60 1.95 -4.68
CA PHE A 756 12.28 1.31 -4.74
C PHE A 756 11.51 1.73 -5.98
N SER A 757 11.54 3.01 -6.34
CA SER A 757 10.90 3.52 -7.55
C SER A 757 11.50 2.89 -8.80
N ARG A 758 12.85 2.78 -8.87
CA ARG A 758 13.57 2.12 -9.96
C ARG A 758 13.24 0.63 -10.04
N ALA A 759 13.09 -0.04 -8.91
CA ALA A 759 12.75 -1.46 -8.82
C ALA A 759 11.24 -1.75 -9.00
N GLY A 760 10.39 -0.72 -9.09
CA GLY A 760 8.94 -0.89 -9.15
C GLY A 760 8.32 -1.42 -7.85
N ILE A 761 9.02 -1.26 -6.71
CA ILE A 761 8.53 -1.71 -5.40
C ILE A 761 7.59 -0.64 -4.84
N PRO A 762 6.33 -0.98 -4.48
CA PRO A 762 5.43 -0.03 -3.84
C PRO A 762 5.87 0.25 -2.40
N PHE A 763 5.88 1.53 -2.00
CA PHE A 763 6.28 1.95 -0.66
C PHE A 763 5.44 3.13 -0.14
N VAL A 764 5.42 3.32 1.18
CA VAL A 764 4.83 4.49 1.85
C VAL A 764 5.87 5.09 2.78
N ARG A 765 6.16 6.38 2.63
CA ARG A 765 7.04 7.12 3.56
C ARG A 765 6.22 7.85 4.62
N SER A 766 6.59 7.63 5.88
CA SER A 766 6.02 8.36 7.01
C SER A 766 6.94 9.51 7.43
N GLY A 767 6.37 10.64 7.83
CA GLY A 767 7.14 11.78 8.37
C GLY A 767 7.51 12.87 7.35
N GLU A 768 6.78 12.98 6.24
CA GLU A 768 6.82 14.15 5.35
C GLU A 768 6.54 15.45 6.11
N LYS A 769 7.02 16.57 5.55
CA LYS A 769 6.60 17.88 6.03
C LYS A 769 5.07 17.98 5.91
N PRO A 770 4.37 18.57 6.91
CA PRO A 770 2.95 18.81 6.79
C PRO A 770 2.62 19.49 5.46
N LEU A 771 1.59 19.02 4.76
CA LEU A 771 1.19 19.57 3.46
C LEU A 771 1.02 21.10 3.50
N ILE A 772 0.53 21.63 4.63
CA ILE A 772 0.36 23.06 4.90
C ILE A 772 1.66 23.89 4.91
N GLU A 773 2.83 23.25 4.91
CA GLU A 773 4.13 23.93 4.76
C GLU A 773 4.56 24.05 3.29
N GLY A 774 4.08 23.17 2.42
CA GLY A 774 4.43 23.13 1.01
C GLY A 774 3.79 24.27 0.22
N PHE A 775 4.53 24.84 -0.72
CA PHE A 775 3.93 25.74 -1.71
C PHE A 775 3.14 24.92 -2.76
N PRO A 776 1.99 25.41 -3.27
CA PRO A 776 1.28 26.66 -2.92
C PRO A 776 0.32 26.54 -1.72
N VAL A 777 0.23 25.36 -1.11
CA VAL A 777 -0.73 25.05 -0.03
C VAL A 777 -0.54 25.97 1.18
N ASN A 778 0.68 26.32 1.54
CA ASN A 778 0.97 27.25 2.65
C ASN A 778 0.31 28.64 2.49
N VAL A 779 0.26 29.18 1.27
CA VAL A 779 -0.42 30.46 0.96
C VAL A 779 -1.92 30.28 1.03
N LEU A 780 -2.44 29.23 0.39
CA LEU A 780 -3.87 28.92 0.38
C LEU A 780 -4.41 28.67 1.78
N TRP A 781 -3.67 27.94 2.60
CA TRP A 781 -4.01 27.67 4.00
C TRP A 781 -4.16 28.96 4.81
N ARG A 782 -3.22 29.91 4.67
CA ARG A 782 -3.33 31.23 5.34
C ARG A 782 -4.46 32.09 4.82
N PHE A 783 -4.75 32.01 3.53
CA PHE A 783 -5.91 32.65 2.96
C PHE A 783 -7.20 32.11 3.60
N LEU A 784 -7.36 30.78 3.65
CA LEU A 784 -8.53 30.13 4.25
C LEU A 784 -8.68 30.47 5.74
N GLN A 785 -7.58 30.50 6.51
CA GLN A 785 -7.62 30.94 7.92
C GLN A 785 -8.06 32.40 8.06
N THR A 786 -7.62 33.28 7.15
CA THR A 786 -8.03 34.70 7.16
C THR A 786 -9.50 34.87 6.80
N VAL A 787 -10.03 34.03 5.90
CA VAL A 787 -11.46 34.01 5.55
C VAL A 787 -12.30 33.51 6.73
N LEU A 788 -11.84 32.47 7.44
CA LEU A 788 -12.57 31.93 8.59
C LEU A 788 -12.51 32.87 9.81
N TYR A 789 -11.38 33.53 10.03
CA TYR A 789 -11.14 34.39 11.19
C TYR A 789 -10.76 35.82 10.74
N PRO A 790 -11.69 36.58 10.13
CA PRO A 790 -11.40 37.87 9.52
C PRO A 790 -10.99 38.94 10.52
N GLU A 791 -11.34 38.82 11.80
CA GLU A 791 -10.94 39.78 12.84
C GLU A 791 -9.59 39.41 13.51
N ASN A 792 -9.01 38.27 13.16
CA ASN A 792 -7.73 37.84 13.73
C ASN A 792 -6.55 38.48 12.97
N ALA A 793 -5.98 39.52 13.57
CA ALA A 793 -4.86 40.28 13.00
C ALA A 793 -3.64 39.41 12.67
N TYR A 794 -3.41 38.29 13.38
CA TYR A 794 -2.30 37.40 13.12
C TYR A 794 -2.42 36.73 11.75
N TYR A 795 -3.57 36.12 11.44
CA TYR A 795 -3.75 35.44 10.17
C TYR A 795 -3.69 36.41 9.00
N GLN A 796 -4.23 37.63 9.17
CA GLN A 796 -4.10 38.70 8.19
C GLN A 796 -2.65 39.08 7.93
N GLU A 797 -1.87 39.32 9.00
CA GLU A 797 -0.45 39.71 8.89
C GLU A 797 0.40 38.56 8.30
N ALA A 798 0.19 37.32 8.77
CA ALA A 798 0.89 36.14 8.28
C ALA A 798 0.61 35.88 6.78
N TYR A 799 -0.65 36.01 6.36
CA TYR A 799 -1.03 35.93 4.95
C TYR A 799 -0.38 37.04 4.12
N GLN A 800 -0.38 38.28 4.63
CA GLN A 800 0.25 39.42 3.96
C GLN A 800 1.77 39.26 3.82
N ILE A 801 2.46 38.75 4.84
CA ILE A 801 3.90 38.46 4.79
C ILE A 801 4.24 37.41 3.72
N LEU A 802 3.45 36.32 3.63
CA LEU A 802 3.67 35.29 2.61
C LEU A 802 3.46 35.86 1.20
N LYS A 803 2.47 36.74 1.05
CA LYS A 803 2.20 37.46 -0.20
C LYS A 803 3.34 38.42 -0.57
N ASP A 804 3.86 39.19 0.38
CA ASP A 804 4.86 40.24 0.14
C ASP A 804 6.28 39.71 -0.06
N ASN A 805 6.63 38.53 0.50
CA ASN A 805 7.94 37.89 0.33
C ASN A 805 8.15 37.25 -1.07
N GLY A 806 7.29 37.53 -2.05
CA GLY A 806 7.47 37.09 -3.44
C GLY A 806 7.20 35.60 -3.67
N LEU A 807 6.53 34.90 -2.75
CA LEU A 807 6.05 33.53 -2.96
C LEU A 807 4.84 33.48 -3.91
N THR A 808 4.26 34.62 -4.28
CA THR A 808 3.32 34.72 -5.40
C THR A 808 4.07 35.23 -6.63
N PRO A 809 3.96 34.59 -7.81
CA PRO A 809 4.62 35.08 -9.01
C PRO A 809 4.18 36.53 -9.30
N PRO A 810 5.09 37.43 -9.69
CA PRO A 810 4.69 38.77 -10.10
C PRO A 810 3.73 38.66 -11.29
N PRO A 811 2.68 39.50 -11.37
CA PRO A 811 1.84 39.52 -12.56
C PRO A 811 2.71 39.80 -13.79
N PRO A 812 2.43 39.16 -14.95
CA PRO A 812 3.23 39.36 -16.14
C PRO A 812 3.29 40.86 -16.48
N PRO A 813 4.45 41.38 -16.91
CA PRO A 813 4.59 42.80 -17.20
C PRO A 813 3.61 43.18 -18.31
N VAL A 814 2.67 44.06 -17.98
CA VAL A 814 1.77 44.66 -18.96
C VAL A 814 2.64 45.46 -19.92
N SER A 815 2.62 45.08 -21.20
CA SER A 815 3.34 45.77 -22.27
C SER A 815 2.99 47.25 -22.26
N SER A 816 4.01 48.06 -22.08
CA SER A 816 3.94 49.51 -22.03
C SER A 816 3.50 50.11 -23.37
N THR A 817 2.35 50.77 -23.37
CA THR A 817 2.12 51.98 -24.20
C THR A 817 1.28 52.98 -23.40
N GLY A 818 1.84 54.15 -23.12
CA GLY A 818 1.04 55.35 -22.88
C GLY A 818 1.26 56.14 -21.58
N GLN A 819 2.37 56.88 -21.56
CA GLN A 819 2.55 58.22 -20.96
C GLN A 819 2.52 58.43 -19.43
N ALA A 820 3.56 59.16 -19.03
CA ALA A 820 3.94 59.56 -17.68
C ALA A 820 3.08 60.68 -17.10
N LEU A 821 3.00 60.71 -15.76
CA LEU A 821 3.04 61.93 -14.94
C LEU A 821 3.54 61.55 -13.53
N ALA A 822 4.55 62.29 -13.07
CA ALA A 822 5.24 62.11 -11.78
C ALA A 822 4.59 63.00 -10.67
N PRO A 823 5.08 63.00 -9.41
CA PRO A 823 4.31 62.60 -8.23
C PRO A 823 3.76 63.78 -7.40
N SER A 824 2.72 63.53 -6.59
CA SER A 824 2.39 64.40 -5.46
C SER A 824 2.19 63.58 -4.17
N ASN A 825 2.91 63.99 -3.14
CA ASN A 825 2.78 63.51 -1.77
C ASN A 825 1.40 63.87 -1.20
N ASN A 826 0.65 62.89 -0.70
CA ASN A 826 0.05 62.99 0.64
C ASN A 826 -0.60 61.68 1.11
N SER A 827 -0.50 61.52 2.43
CA SER A 827 -1.08 60.50 3.31
C SER A 827 -2.50 60.03 2.98
N SER A 828 -2.66 58.71 2.86
CA SER A 828 -3.78 57.84 3.31
C SER A 828 -3.87 56.63 2.38
N SER A 829 -3.61 55.43 2.91
CA SER A 829 -3.68 54.18 2.14
C SER A 829 -5.15 53.85 1.79
N PRO A 830 -5.53 53.68 0.51
CA PRO A 830 -6.88 53.31 0.09
C PRO A 830 -7.12 51.78 0.05
N LEU A 831 -6.32 50.99 0.75
CA LEU A 831 -6.39 49.51 0.69
C LEU A 831 -7.39 48.86 1.66
N VAL A 832 -8.11 49.63 2.48
CA VAL A 832 -9.11 49.11 3.44
C VAL A 832 -10.54 49.04 2.84
N ALA A 833 -10.76 49.60 1.64
CA ALA A 833 -12.11 49.73 1.08
C ALA A 833 -12.57 48.56 0.18
N ARG A 834 -11.68 47.65 -0.24
CA ARG A 834 -12.04 46.54 -1.15
C ARG A 834 -12.24 45.19 -0.47
N THR A 835 -11.73 44.97 0.74
CA THR A 835 -11.95 43.75 1.53
C THR A 835 -13.23 43.82 2.36
N ASN A 836 -13.66 45.02 2.77
CA ASN A 836 -14.86 45.21 3.60
C ASN A 836 -16.20 45.00 2.88
N SER A 837 -16.22 44.84 1.56
CA SER A 837 -17.46 44.48 0.82
C SER A 837 -17.68 42.97 0.69
N PHE A 838 -16.70 42.13 1.05
CA PHE A 838 -16.76 40.68 0.85
C PHE A 838 -17.30 39.89 2.07
N VAL A 839 -17.42 40.52 3.25
CA VAL A 839 -17.75 39.82 4.51
C VAL A 839 -19.08 40.31 5.16
N ARG A 840 -19.79 41.28 4.59
CA ARG A 840 -21.14 41.63 5.05
C ARG A 840 -22.20 40.70 4.46
N GLY A 841 -22.21 39.46 4.94
CA GLY A 841 -23.17 38.45 4.50
C GLY A 841 -23.36 37.29 5.49
N SER A 842 -23.17 37.48 6.79
CA SER A 842 -23.42 36.40 7.75
C SER A 842 -23.56 36.92 9.18
N GLY A 843 -24.70 37.57 9.43
CA GLY A 843 -25.21 37.83 10.76
C GLY A 843 -26.54 37.12 10.97
N ARG A 844 -26.50 36.03 11.75
CA ARG A 844 -27.60 35.37 12.50
C ARG A 844 -28.88 35.02 11.72
N GLY A 845 -29.06 33.72 11.50
CA GLY A 845 -30.37 33.13 11.21
C GLY A 845 -30.28 31.61 11.16
N GLU A 846 -30.87 30.93 12.15
CA GLU A 846 -31.31 29.54 12.01
C GLU A 846 -32.30 29.47 10.84
N GLY A 847 -32.07 28.61 9.85
CA GLY A 847 -32.98 28.41 8.73
C GLY A 847 -32.31 27.80 7.50
N GLU A 848 -32.86 26.69 7.06
CA GLU A 848 -32.44 25.86 5.92
C GLU A 848 -32.29 26.64 4.59
N GLY A 849 -31.25 26.31 3.81
CA GLY A 849 -31.15 26.63 2.38
C GLY A 849 -30.53 27.99 2.01
N GLY A 850 -29.20 28.11 2.09
CA GLY A 850 -28.45 29.24 1.51
C GLY A 850 -27.05 28.79 1.05
N GLY A 851 -26.79 28.87 -0.26
CA GLY A 851 -25.55 28.41 -0.89
C GLY A 851 -24.31 29.17 -0.39
N GLY A 852 -23.57 28.56 0.53
CA GLY A 852 -22.19 28.91 0.80
C GLY A 852 -21.29 28.33 -0.29
N LEU A 853 -20.22 29.03 -0.65
CA LEU A 853 -19.16 28.49 -1.49
C LEU A 853 -18.61 27.22 -0.83
N SER A 854 -18.48 26.15 -1.61
CA SER A 854 -17.77 24.95 -1.21
C SER A 854 -16.30 25.24 -0.93
N ILE A 855 -15.65 24.40 -0.12
CA ILE A 855 -14.22 24.55 0.21
C ILE A 855 -13.37 24.52 -1.08
N LEU A 856 -13.77 23.69 -2.04
CA LEU A 856 -13.10 23.59 -3.34
C LEU A 856 -13.20 24.90 -4.14
N GLU A 857 -14.37 25.55 -4.16
CA GLU A 857 -14.56 26.84 -4.81
C GLU A 857 -13.73 27.95 -4.15
N LEU A 858 -13.57 27.93 -2.82
CA LEU A 858 -12.70 28.86 -2.10
C LEU A 858 -11.23 28.67 -2.48
N ILE A 859 -10.78 27.41 -2.61
CA ILE A 859 -9.43 27.08 -3.08
C ILE A 859 -9.22 27.57 -4.51
N ASP A 860 -10.16 27.29 -5.42
CA ASP A 860 -10.06 27.70 -6.83
C ASP A 860 -10.08 29.22 -7.01
N GLN A 861 -10.89 29.93 -6.21
CA GLN A 861 -10.88 31.39 -6.17
C GLN A 861 -9.54 31.94 -5.66
N ALA A 862 -8.98 31.34 -4.61
CA ALA A 862 -7.67 31.74 -4.09
C ALA A 862 -6.57 31.51 -5.14
N LEU A 863 -6.56 30.37 -5.83
CA LEU A 863 -5.65 30.10 -6.94
C LEU A 863 -5.75 31.17 -8.04
N ALA A 864 -6.98 31.51 -8.45
CA ALA A 864 -7.21 32.54 -9.47
C ALA A 864 -6.75 33.93 -9.02
N MET A 865 -6.97 34.29 -7.76
CA MET A 865 -6.55 35.56 -7.16
C MET A 865 -5.03 35.69 -7.08
N HIS A 866 -4.33 34.59 -6.78
CA HIS A 866 -2.87 34.57 -6.64
C HIS A 866 -2.12 34.36 -7.95
N GLY A 867 -2.80 33.91 -9.00
CA GLY A 867 -2.23 33.83 -10.34
C GLY A 867 -1.07 32.83 -10.46
N PHE A 868 -1.11 31.73 -9.71
CA PHE A 868 -0.14 30.63 -9.85
C PHE A 868 -0.24 30.05 -11.27
N LYS A 869 0.77 30.27 -12.11
CA LYS A 869 0.71 29.92 -13.56
C LYS A 869 1.77 28.93 -14.03
N GLU A 870 2.72 28.56 -13.19
CA GLU A 870 3.79 27.60 -13.50
C GLU A 870 4.21 26.93 -12.17
N LEU A 871 3.52 25.87 -11.77
CA LEU A 871 3.89 25.07 -10.60
C LEU A 871 4.85 23.95 -11.03
N SER A 872 5.80 23.59 -10.17
CA SER A 872 6.59 22.37 -10.36
C SER A 872 5.71 21.12 -10.17
N GLU A 873 6.19 19.95 -10.62
CA GLU A 873 5.45 18.67 -10.47
C GLU A 873 5.10 18.39 -8.99
N ASP A 874 6.02 18.69 -8.06
CA ASP A 874 5.79 18.55 -6.61
C ASP A 874 4.73 19.53 -6.09
N GLU A 875 4.72 20.76 -6.60
CA GLU A 875 3.76 21.80 -6.21
C GLU A 875 2.35 21.52 -6.74
N GLU A 876 2.25 20.95 -7.95
CA GLU A 876 1.00 20.44 -8.50
C GLU A 876 0.46 19.26 -7.67
N ASP A 877 1.33 18.35 -7.23
CA ASP A 877 0.94 17.26 -6.32
C ASP A 877 0.42 17.79 -4.98
N HIS A 878 1.11 18.76 -4.37
CA HIS A 878 0.63 19.38 -3.13
C HIS A 878 -0.77 19.98 -3.30
N LEU A 879 -0.98 20.70 -4.41
CA LEU A 879 -2.28 21.31 -4.70
C LEU A 879 -3.37 20.26 -4.92
N ARG A 880 -3.05 19.18 -5.64
CA ARG A 880 -3.95 18.05 -5.86
C ARG A 880 -4.34 17.40 -4.53
N ARG A 881 -3.37 17.12 -3.66
CA ARG A 881 -3.62 16.57 -2.30
C ARG A 881 -4.53 17.48 -1.47
N LEU A 882 -4.33 18.80 -1.51
CA LEU A 882 -5.21 19.77 -0.80
C LEU A 882 -6.64 19.74 -1.35
N LYS A 883 -6.81 19.70 -2.67
CA LYS A 883 -8.14 19.62 -3.33
C LYS A 883 -8.84 18.30 -3.03
N ASP A 884 -8.11 17.20 -2.97
CA ASP A 884 -8.66 15.90 -2.61
C ASP A 884 -9.13 15.86 -1.15
N LEU A 885 -8.36 16.46 -0.22
CA LEU A 885 -8.83 16.67 1.16
C LEU A 885 -10.10 17.52 1.20
N ALA A 886 -10.18 18.58 0.40
CA ALA A 886 -11.38 19.43 0.36
C ALA A 886 -12.63 18.68 -0.13
N LYS A 887 -12.47 17.62 -0.93
CA LYS A 887 -13.57 16.76 -1.40
C LYS A 887 -13.99 15.69 -0.38
N ALA A 888 -13.23 15.45 0.69
CA ALA A 888 -13.42 14.35 1.64
C ALA A 888 -14.60 14.51 2.64
N GLY A 889 -15.66 15.23 2.28
CA GLY A 889 -16.90 15.28 3.07
C GLY A 889 -16.86 16.19 4.30
N HIS A 890 -15.95 17.17 4.37
CA HIS A 890 -15.93 18.16 5.45
C HIS A 890 -17.16 19.07 5.36
N GLY A 891 -17.94 19.15 6.46
CA GLY A 891 -19.23 19.86 6.46
C GLY A 891 -19.16 21.39 6.41
N ASN A 892 -17.99 21.98 6.70
CA ASN A 892 -17.74 23.43 6.61
C ASN A 892 -16.23 23.74 6.67
N LEU A 893 -15.86 25.01 6.42
CA LEU A 893 -14.47 25.47 6.43
C LEU A 893 -13.77 25.28 7.80
N SER A 894 -14.51 25.40 8.91
CA SER A 894 -13.94 25.19 10.25
C SER A 894 -13.66 23.73 10.59
N SER A 895 -14.32 22.78 9.92
CA SER A 895 -14.06 21.35 10.06
C SER A 895 -12.95 20.86 9.10
N PHE A 896 -12.66 21.66 8.07
CA PHE A 896 -11.59 21.39 7.11
C PHE A 896 -10.24 21.93 7.61
N LEU A 897 -10.26 23.14 8.18
CA LEU A 897 -9.13 23.72 8.90
C LEU A 897 -8.90 23.01 10.25
#